data_AF-A0A284R5V4-F1
#
_entry.id   AF-A0A284R5V4-F1
#
_cell.length_a   1.000
_cell.length_b   1.000
_cell.length_c   1.000
_cell.angle_alpha   90.00
_cell.angle_beta   90.00
_cell.angle_gamma   90.00
#
_symmetry.space_group_name_H-M   'P 1'
#
loop_
_entity.id
_entity.type
_entity.pdbx_description
1 polymer ?
#
loop_
_entity_poly.entity_id
_entity_poly.type
_entity_poly.pdbx_seq_one_letter_code
_entity_poly.pdbx_strand_id
1 'polypeptide(L)'
;MSKEINFAEMKNVEYVIDSDAEKRLLKKLDRILLPMFTVIYCMNFIDRTAIGNAKIAGIEKDLNMHGFDFNIALTVFYIFYVAAEVPSNLALKHFGSAWLAGLVTAFGVVSIGTAFVKSFAGLIVTRVFLGLAEGGTLSGLTYIMSRYYRRSELVLRLGIFFGLSTDLAGAFGGLLASGLLSVKDIGTVASWRKIFLVEGIITSGFGLLCFIILPTDPLYTRMLKPEERTLALARIDADQTTRSGGIREKTTWKLIWKAFNFNTAICSICYLMINISFQGLSLFMPTVIATLGRYTTVQSQLRTVPPYVLGAVWVLFNAYYCYRKNQRAIPILFSTLLIVLGYAMAVGTKNSHARYAACFLAITGGSTAGPVILTWGTNNAAPDTIRAVATALIPGIGALGSIIAVWTYLPSDAPDYHKGNTLNLATSSTTAVLVVIGALYIKWENAKREGGERDYRLEGKVSRILACPVLGWSILNSNFKLATGLLVYAGLTDLADGYLARRFKMHSVLGTILDPAADKALMTTLTVTLAMKGCLPAPVAVVILGRDILLVLAAFKIRYTSLPPPKTFSRYWDFSIPSAEVRPTEISKINTALQLLLMGATTVGQLVSPEAGFTLLDQQLTVDLALTGLQWIVVTTTIWSGLSYVFSPSAYRVLNAKRLARKKH
;
A
#
# COMPACT_ATOMS: atom_id res chain seq x y z
N MET A 1 15.32 -29.23 -29.01
CA MET A 1 14.91 -28.09 -29.88
C MET A 1 13.97 -27.18 -29.10
N SER A 2 14.55 -26.36 -28.22
CA SER A 2 13.83 -25.42 -27.36
C SER A 2 13.53 -24.15 -28.17
N LYS A 3 12.25 -23.86 -28.42
CA LYS A 3 11.84 -22.53 -28.88
C LYS A 3 12.17 -21.55 -27.76
N GLU A 4 13.28 -20.84 -27.88
CA GLU A 4 13.55 -19.63 -27.12
C GLU A 4 12.41 -18.65 -27.42
N ILE A 5 11.54 -18.45 -26.43
CA ILE A 5 10.47 -17.46 -26.51
C ILE A 5 11.15 -16.10 -26.49
N ASN A 6 11.12 -15.40 -27.62
CA ASN A 6 11.77 -14.12 -27.80
C ASN A 6 11.02 -13.04 -26.99
N PHE A 7 11.56 -12.68 -25.81
CA PHE A 7 10.97 -11.77 -24.83
C PHE A 7 10.65 -10.36 -25.39
N ALA A 8 11.24 -9.98 -26.52
CA ALA A 8 10.98 -8.70 -27.18
C ALA A 8 9.59 -8.64 -27.85
N GLU A 9 9.08 -9.77 -28.37
CA GLU A 9 7.78 -9.80 -29.06
C GLU A 9 6.59 -9.76 -28.09
N MET A 10 6.75 -10.30 -26.86
CA MET A 10 5.69 -10.28 -25.84
C MET A 10 5.40 -8.89 -25.25
N LYS A 11 6.33 -7.93 -25.34
CA LYS A 11 6.17 -6.59 -24.74
C LYS A 11 5.22 -5.66 -25.50
N ASN A 12 4.89 -5.97 -26.76
CA ASN A 12 4.16 -5.06 -27.64
C ASN A 12 2.70 -5.47 -27.94
N VAL A 13 2.19 -6.51 -27.28
CA VAL A 13 0.79 -6.92 -27.44
C VAL A 13 -0.04 -6.30 -26.32
N GLU A 14 -0.97 -5.40 -26.67
CA GLU A 14 -2.07 -5.00 -25.77
C GLU A 14 -2.92 -6.24 -25.49
N TYR A 15 -2.58 -6.99 -24.44
CA TYR A 15 -3.37 -8.12 -24.00
C TYR A 15 -4.70 -7.58 -23.45
N VAL A 16 -5.78 -7.77 -24.20
CA VAL A 16 -7.13 -7.61 -23.66
C VAL A 16 -7.33 -8.73 -22.66
N ILE A 17 -7.22 -8.40 -21.37
CA ILE A 17 -7.42 -9.36 -20.28
C ILE A 17 -8.88 -9.82 -20.31
N ASP A 18 -9.11 -11.06 -20.75
CA ASP A 18 -10.43 -11.69 -20.64
C ASP A 18 -10.77 -11.91 -19.15
N SER A 19 -11.85 -11.26 -18.70
CA SER A 19 -12.34 -11.32 -17.31
C SER A 19 -12.62 -12.77 -16.87
N ASP A 20 -13.10 -13.63 -17.76
CA ASP A 20 -13.50 -14.99 -17.37
C ASP A 20 -12.30 -15.94 -17.29
N ALA A 21 -11.31 -15.79 -18.20
CA ALA A 21 -10.01 -16.43 -18.06
C ALA A 21 -9.28 -15.99 -16.77
N GLU A 22 -9.34 -14.69 -16.45
CA GLU A 22 -8.77 -14.16 -15.22
C GLU A 22 -9.41 -14.77 -13.95
N LYS A 23 -10.74 -14.81 -13.87
CA LYS A 23 -11.43 -15.38 -12.71
C LYS A 23 -11.13 -16.88 -12.53
N ARG A 24 -10.98 -17.63 -13.63
CA ARG A 24 -10.58 -19.04 -13.59
C ARG A 24 -9.15 -19.21 -13.08
N LEU A 25 -8.23 -18.40 -13.59
CA LEU A 25 -6.83 -18.39 -13.11
C LEU A 25 -6.76 -18.07 -11.62
N LEU A 26 -7.48 -17.05 -11.16
CA LEU A 26 -7.55 -16.69 -9.74
C LEU A 26 -8.04 -17.83 -8.86
N LYS A 27 -9.16 -18.47 -9.23
CA LYS A 27 -9.69 -19.62 -8.47
C LYS A 27 -8.69 -20.77 -8.42
N LYS A 28 -7.92 -21.00 -9.48
CA LYS A 28 -6.87 -22.03 -9.52
C LYS A 28 -5.71 -21.67 -8.59
N LEU A 29 -5.22 -20.42 -8.64
CA LEU A 29 -4.19 -19.93 -7.72
C LEU A 29 -4.65 -20.06 -6.26
N ASP A 30 -5.87 -19.64 -5.96
CA ASP A 30 -6.45 -19.71 -4.61
C ASP A 30 -6.56 -21.13 -4.08
N ARG A 31 -6.90 -22.10 -4.93
CA ARG A 31 -7.00 -23.51 -4.51
C ARG A 31 -5.66 -24.18 -4.25
N ILE A 32 -4.58 -23.68 -4.83
CA ILE A 32 -3.25 -24.30 -4.73
C ILE A 32 -2.38 -23.55 -3.71
N LEU A 33 -2.26 -22.23 -3.85
CA LEU A 33 -1.34 -21.41 -3.06
C LEU A 33 -1.86 -21.17 -1.64
N LEU A 34 -3.15 -20.84 -1.47
CA LEU A 34 -3.67 -20.48 -0.15
C LEU A 34 -3.60 -21.64 0.85
N PRO A 35 -4.10 -22.85 0.55
CA PRO A 35 -4.02 -23.96 1.50
C PRO A 35 -2.57 -24.33 1.80
N MET A 36 -1.72 -24.38 0.78
CA MET A 36 -0.31 -24.72 0.92
C MET A 36 0.42 -23.73 1.85
N PHE A 37 0.30 -22.43 1.59
CA PHE A 37 0.93 -21.43 2.44
C PHE A 37 0.34 -21.46 3.84
N THR A 38 -0.98 -21.58 3.97
CA THR A 38 -1.68 -21.69 5.28
C THR A 38 -1.14 -22.86 6.10
N VAL A 39 -0.90 -24.02 5.48
CA VAL A 39 -0.29 -25.16 6.16
C VAL A 39 1.16 -24.86 6.57
N ILE A 40 2.00 -24.30 5.69
CA ILE A 40 3.39 -23.96 6.03
C ILE A 40 3.45 -23.04 7.27
N TYR A 41 2.63 -21.99 7.30
CA TYR A 41 2.66 -21.05 8.42
C TYR A 41 1.93 -21.58 9.65
N CYS A 42 0.93 -22.45 9.47
CA CYS A 42 0.33 -23.20 10.58
C CYS A 42 1.39 -24.04 11.30
N MET A 43 2.20 -24.81 10.56
CA MET A 43 3.27 -25.63 11.16
C MET A 43 4.30 -24.76 11.89
N ASN A 44 4.70 -23.65 11.30
CA ASN A 44 5.58 -22.67 11.93
C ASN A 44 5.01 -22.16 13.28
N PHE A 45 3.71 -21.83 13.33
CA PHE A 45 3.08 -21.34 14.55
C PHE A 45 2.80 -22.46 15.59
N ILE A 46 2.61 -23.71 15.14
CA ILE A 46 2.54 -24.88 16.03
C ILE A 46 3.87 -25.01 16.78
N ASP A 47 4.99 -25.05 16.07
CA ASP A 47 6.33 -25.16 16.68
C ASP A 47 6.59 -23.99 17.67
N ARG A 48 6.16 -22.77 17.33
CA ARG A 48 6.27 -21.60 18.21
C ARG A 48 5.49 -21.76 19.53
N THR A 49 4.28 -22.30 19.46
CA THR A 49 3.40 -22.48 20.63
C THR A 49 3.67 -23.78 21.40
N ALA A 50 4.39 -24.73 20.81
CA ALA A 50 4.76 -26.02 21.39
C ALA A 50 5.50 -25.89 22.73
N ILE A 51 6.35 -24.86 22.89
CA ILE A 51 7.04 -24.60 24.15
C ILE A 51 6.06 -24.26 25.30
N GLY A 52 4.92 -23.64 24.99
CA GLY A 52 3.85 -23.41 25.96
C GLY A 52 3.21 -24.72 26.46
N ASN A 53 3.02 -25.68 25.56
CA ASN A 53 2.54 -27.02 25.90
C ASN A 53 3.60 -27.81 26.69
N ALA A 54 4.87 -27.67 26.32
CA ALA A 54 6.00 -28.29 27.00
C ALA A 54 6.17 -27.79 28.45
N LYS A 55 5.83 -26.52 28.73
CA LYS A 55 5.89 -25.93 30.07
C LYS A 55 5.07 -26.73 31.08
N ILE A 56 3.78 -26.93 30.81
CA ILE A 56 2.89 -27.71 31.68
C ILE A 56 3.16 -29.23 31.66
N ALA A 57 3.93 -29.70 30.69
CA ALA A 57 4.44 -31.07 30.61
C ALA A 57 5.79 -31.26 31.34
N GLY A 58 6.32 -30.24 32.01
CA GLY A 58 7.43 -30.38 32.95
C GLY A 58 8.82 -30.04 32.40
N ILE A 59 8.94 -29.33 31.28
CA ILE A 59 10.25 -28.91 30.73
C ILE A 59 11.10 -28.13 31.75
N GLU A 60 10.49 -27.29 32.59
CA GLU A 60 11.19 -26.50 33.61
C GLU A 60 11.82 -27.39 34.68
N LYS A 61 11.14 -28.47 35.07
CA LYS A 61 11.64 -29.44 36.05
C LYS A 61 12.75 -30.30 35.44
N ASP A 62 12.54 -30.80 34.22
CA ASP A 62 13.49 -31.69 33.53
C ASP A 62 14.82 -31.03 33.18
N LEU A 63 14.81 -29.71 32.94
CA LEU A 63 16.01 -28.94 32.57
C LEU A 63 16.59 -28.13 33.74
N ASN A 64 16.05 -28.33 34.95
CA ASN A 64 16.44 -27.64 36.18
C ASN A 64 16.45 -26.11 36.04
N MET A 65 15.34 -25.57 35.51
CA MET A 65 15.16 -24.14 35.25
C MET A 65 14.63 -23.44 36.50
N HIS A 66 15.12 -22.23 36.78
CA HIS A 66 14.73 -21.43 37.94
C HIS A 66 14.31 -20.00 37.55
N GLY A 67 13.41 -19.42 38.35
CA GLY A 67 13.01 -18.01 38.21
C GLY A 67 12.53 -17.66 36.80
N PHE A 68 13.33 -16.88 36.06
CA PHE A 68 12.99 -16.33 34.75
C PHE A 68 13.62 -17.08 33.57
N ASP A 69 14.30 -18.21 33.79
CA ASP A 69 15.00 -18.97 32.75
C ASP A 69 14.11 -19.29 31.54
N PHE A 70 12.84 -19.63 31.77
CA PHE A 70 11.87 -19.91 30.70
C PHE A 70 11.61 -18.66 29.84
N ASN A 71 11.40 -17.52 30.47
CA ASN A 71 11.18 -16.24 29.79
C ASN A 71 12.46 -15.79 29.04
N ILE A 72 13.64 -16.05 29.59
CA ILE A 72 14.92 -15.81 28.90
C ILE A 72 15.02 -16.67 27.63
N ALA A 73 14.71 -17.96 27.70
CA ALA A 73 14.75 -18.85 26.53
C ALA A 73 13.80 -18.40 25.40
N LEU A 74 12.59 -17.95 25.76
CA LEU A 74 11.65 -17.38 24.81
C LEU A 74 12.14 -16.05 24.22
N THR A 75 12.76 -15.20 25.04
CA THR A 75 13.30 -13.90 24.60
C THR A 75 14.43 -14.09 23.59
N VAL A 76 15.35 -15.03 23.84
CA VAL A 76 16.46 -15.36 22.93
C VAL A 76 15.92 -15.78 21.56
N PHE A 77 14.90 -16.64 21.51
CA PHE A 77 14.26 -17.02 20.25
C PHE A 77 13.79 -15.79 19.45
N TYR A 78 13.06 -14.87 20.07
CA TYR A 78 12.53 -13.69 19.37
C TYR A 78 13.61 -12.71 18.92
N ILE A 79 14.71 -12.57 19.68
CA ILE A 79 15.85 -11.72 19.26
C ILE A 79 16.43 -12.23 17.95
N PHE A 80 16.72 -13.53 17.86
CA PHE A 80 17.28 -14.13 16.65
C PHE A 80 16.26 -14.23 15.51
N TYR A 81 14.97 -14.41 15.83
CA TYR A 81 13.87 -14.34 14.87
C TYR A 81 13.84 -12.99 14.13
N VAL A 82 13.86 -11.89 14.90
CA VAL A 82 13.86 -10.52 14.33
C VAL A 82 15.15 -10.24 13.57
N ALA A 83 16.29 -10.67 14.11
CA ALA A 83 17.59 -10.49 13.44
C ALA A 83 17.68 -11.23 12.10
N ALA A 84 17.07 -12.42 12.00
CA ALA A 84 17.10 -13.24 10.78
C ALA A 84 16.10 -12.79 9.71
N GLU A 85 15.07 -12.02 10.06
CA GLU A 85 14.00 -11.62 9.14
C GLU A 85 14.53 -10.90 7.89
N VAL A 86 15.38 -9.89 8.07
CA VAL A 86 15.93 -9.09 6.95
C VAL A 86 16.94 -9.87 6.11
N PRO A 87 17.99 -10.50 6.69
CA PRO A 87 18.95 -11.29 5.91
C PRO A 87 18.29 -12.44 5.16
N SER A 88 17.34 -13.14 5.79
CA SER A 88 16.67 -14.28 5.18
C SER A 88 15.79 -13.87 3.99
N ASN A 89 15.13 -12.71 4.06
CA ASN A 89 14.35 -12.19 2.93
C ASN A 89 15.24 -11.77 1.75
N LEU A 90 16.45 -11.27 2.02
CA LEU A 90 17.45 -11.01 0.97
C LEU A 90 17.94 -12.32 0.32
N ALA A 91 18.20 -13.35 1.12
CA ALA A 91 18.59 -14.67 0.63
C ALA A 91 17.48 -15.30 -0.25
N LEU A 92 16.20 -15.17 0.15
CA LEU A 92 15.06 -15.63 -0.64
C LEU A 92 15.01 -15.01 -2.03
N LYS A 93 15.41 -13.74 -2.18
CA LYS A 93 15.46 -13.10 -3.49
C LYS A 93 16.48 -13.75 -4.43
N HIS A 94 17.57 -14.28 -3.87
CA HIS A 94 18.63 -14.94 -4.63
C HIS A 94 18.33 -16.41 -4.90
N PHE A 95 17.90 -17.15 -3.87
CA PHE A 95 17.71 -18.60 -3.91
C PHE A 95 16.27 -19.03 -4.25
N GLY A 96 15.31 -18.10 -4.31
CA GLY A 96 13.92 -18.37 -4.68
C GLY A 96 13.18 -19.27 -3.69
N SER A 97 12.20 -20.04 -4.18
CA SER A 97 11.34 -20.91 -3.35
C SER A 97 12.11 -22.01 -2.60
N ALA A 98 13.27 -22.42 -3.10
CA ALA A 98 14.12 -23.43 -2.46
C ALA A 98 14.63 -22.98 -1.09
N TRP A 99 14.87 -21.67 -0.91
CA TRP A 99 15.26 -21.13 0.40
C TRP A 99 14.16 -21.29 1.43
N LEU A 100 12.90 -21.02 1.05
CA LEU A 100 11.77 -21.19 1.95
C LEU A 100 11.58 -22.65 2.36
N ALA A 101 11.73 -23.60 1.42
CA ALA A 101 11.70 -25.03 1.73
C ALA A 101 12.88 -25.45 2.65
N GLY A 102 14.06 -24.87 2.43
CA GLY A 102 15.24 -25.04 3.28
C GLY A 102 15.00 -24.54 4.71
N LEU A 103 14.40 -23.36 4.88
CA LEU A 103 14.02 -22.83 6.20
C LEU A 103 13.04 -23.77 6.91
N VAL A 104 11.98 -24.22 6.21
CA VAL A 104 10.98 -25.13 6.78
C VAL A 104 11.59 -26.44 7.24
N THR A 105 12.48 -27.00 6.43
CA THR A 105 13.21 -28.22 6.78
C THR A 105 14.14 -27.97 7.97
N ALA A 106 14.88 -26.85 7.97
CA ALA A 106 15.84 -26.52 9.01
C ALA A 106 15.18 -26.33 10.38
N PHE A 107 14.06 -25.60 10.47
CA PHE A 107 13.40 -25.41 11.77
C PHE A 107 12.76 -26.71 12.28
N GLY A 108 12.23 -27.56 11.39
CA GLY A 108 11.79 -28.90 11.76
C GLY A 108 12.91 -29.75 12.36
N VAL A 109 14.10 -29.73 11.75
CA VAL A 109 15.28 -30.47 12.26
C VAL A 109 15.74 -29.92 13.61
N VAL A 110 15.72 -28.60 13.81
CA VAL A 110 16.03 -27.97 15.10
C VAL A 110 14.97 -28.34 16.16
N SER A 111 13.70 -28.44 15.78
CA SER A 111 12.61 -28.91 16.66
C SER A 111 12.86 -30.35 17.11
N ILE A 112 13.24 -31.26 16.19
CA ILE A 112 13.70 -32.63 16.54
C ILE A 112 14.86 -32.58 17.54
N GLY A 113 15.87 -31.74 17.29
CA GLY A 113 17.00 -31.57 18.19
C GLY A 113 16.61 -31.12 19.60
N THR A 114 15.56 -30.29 19.72
CA THR A 114 15.03 -29.83 21.01
C THR A 114 14.47 -30.97 21.86
N ALA A 115 13.95 -32.03 21.24
CA ALA A 115 13.47 -33.21 21.95
C ALA A 115 14.58 -33.94 22.73
N PHE A 116 15.85 -33.80 22.34
CA PHE A 116 16.99 -34.50 22.97
C PHE A 116 17.76 -33.63 23.97
N VAL A 117 17.32 -32.40 24.20
CA VAL A 117 17.95 -31.47 25.14
C VAL A 117 17.79 -31.95 26.58
N LYS A 118 18.89 -31.83 27.35
CA LYS A 118 19.00 -32.24 28.76
C LYS A 118 19.41 -31.11 29.70
N SER A 119 19.71 -29.92 29.19
CA SER A 119 20.13 -28.77 30.00
C SER A 119 19.53 -27.46 29.49
N PHE A 120 19.45 -26.46 30.37
CA PHE A 120 19.04 -25.11 30.00
C PHE A 120 19.90 -24.50 28.89
N ALA A 121 21.23 -24.70 28.95
CA ALA A 121 22.14 -24.23 27.90
C ALA A 121 21.81 -24.86 26.54
N GLY A 122 21.50 -26.16 26.51
CA GLY A 122 21.06 -26.83 25.28
C GLY A 122 19.76 -26.24 24.73
N LEU A 123 18.81 -25.88 25.61
CA LEU A 123 17.57 -25.22 25.21
C LEU A 123 17.86 -23.83 24.61
N ILE A 124 18.75 -23.04 25.21
CA ILE A 124 19.14 -21.73 24.66
C ILE A 124 19.72 -21.88 23.25
N VAL A 125 20.62 -22.85 23.05
CA VAL A 125 21.22 -23.12 21.74
C VAL A 125 20.15 -23.48 20.70
N THR A 126 19.20 -24.36 21.03
CA THR A 126 18.13 -24.70 20.08
C THR A 126 17.21 -23.50 19.81
N ARG A 127 16.97 -22.61 20.79
CA ARG A 127 16.19 -21.37 20.59
C ARG A 127 16.86 -20.39 19.63
N VAL A 128 18.19 -20.28 19.68
CA VAL A 128 18.95 -19.46 18.72
C VAL A 128 18.77 -19.99 17.29
N PHE A 129 19.05 -21.28 17.08
CA PHE A 129 18.93 -21.88 15.75
C PHE A 129 17.49 -21.88 15.23
N LEU A 130 16.50 -22.09 16.11
CA LEU A 130 15.09 -22.04 15.75
C LEU A 130 14.69 -20.62 15.32
N GLY A 131 15.09 -19.59 16.07
CA GLY A 131 14.85 -18.20 15.70
C GLY A 131 15.46 -17.84 14.33
N LEU A 132 16.70 -18.27 14.08
CA LEU A 132 17.37 -18.07 12.79
C LEU A 132 16.66 -18.77 11.63
N ALA A 133 16.17 -20.00 11.84
CA ALA A 133 15.49 -20.78 10.81
C ALA A 133 14.04 -20.29 10.55
N GLU A 134 13.33 -19.81 11.56
CA GLU A 134 11.93 -19.40 11.46
C GLU A 134 11.73 -17.95 11.00
N GLY A 135 12.70 -17.07 11.29
CA GLY A 135 12.59 -15.61 11.07
C GLY A 135 12.25 -15.17 9.64
N GLY A 136 12.65 -15.96 8.63
CA GLY A 136 12.41 -15.64 7.22
C GLY A 136 11.10 -16.17 6.63
N THR A 137 10.33 -17.01 7.36
CA THR A 137 9.24 -17.76 6.75
C THR A 137 8.04 -16.88 6.38
N LEU A 138 7.60 -15.99 7.29
CA LEU A 138 6.43 -15.12 7.06
C LEU A 138 6.68 -14.13 5.92
N SER A 139 7.82 -13.44 5.97
CA SER A 139 8.25 -12.49 4.95
C SER A 139 8.44 -13.19 3.60
N GLY A 140 8.96 -14.43 3.61
CA GLY A 140 9.14 -15.19 2.40
C GLY A 140 7.86 -15.72 1.75
N LEU A 141 6.92 -16.22 2.54
CA LEU A 141 5.58 -16.59 2.04
C LEU A 141 4.87 -15.37 1.44
N THR A 142 4.92 -14.23 2.13
CA THR A 142 4.34 -12.97 1.66
C THR A 142 4.97 -12.51 0.34
N TYR A 143 6.29 -12.62 0.21
CA TYR A 143 7.01 -12.28 -1.01
C TYR A 143 6.60 -13.16 -2.20
N ILE A 144 6.52 -14.47 -2.01
CA ILE A 144 6.11 -15.39 -3.09
C ILE A 144 4.67 -15.10 -3.50
N MET A 145 3.75 -14.90 -2.56
CA MET A 145 2.36 -14.53 -2.86
C MET A 145 2.26 -13.23 -3.68
N SER A 146 3.10 -12.24 -3.39
CA SER A 146 3.11 -10.97 -4.13
C SER A 146 3.47 -11.11 -5.62
N ARG A 147 4.04 -12.25 -6.03
CA ARG A 147 4.37 -12.55 -7.43
C ARG A 147 3.22 -13.18 -8.21
N TYR A 148 2.21 -13.76 -7.53
CA TYR A 148 1.05 -14.40 -8.16
C TYR A 148 -0.24 -13.60 -8.06
N TYR A 149 -0.33 -12.74 -7.05
CA TYR A 149 -1.53 -11.96 -6.76
C TYR A 149 -1.31 -10.47 -7.00
N ARG A 150 -2.36 -9.82 -7.52
CA ARG A 150 -2.40 -8.35 -7.59
C ARG A 150 -2.41 -7.74 -6.19
N ARG A 151 -2.04 -6.46 -6.09
CA ARG A 151 -1.98 -5.71 -4.82
C ARG A 151 -3.33 -5.70 -4.11
N SER A 152 -4.42 -5.48 -4.84
CA SER A 152 -5.79 -5.48 -4.30
C SER A 152 -6.26 -6.86 -3.85
N GLU A 153 -5.74 -7.92 -4.47
CA GLU A 153 -6.08 -9.32 -4.22
C GLU A 153 -5.29 -9.91 -3.05
N LEU A 154 -4.03 -9.51 -2.91
CA LEU A 154 -3.08 -10.00 -1.92
C LEU A 154 -3.58 -9.73 -0.49
N VAL A 155 -4.21 -8.58 -0.27
CA VAL A 155 -4.72 -8.15 1.03
C VAL A 155 -5.67 -9.16 1.68
N LEU A 156 -6.72 -9.57 0.97
CA LEU A 156 -7.69 -10.54 1.50
C LEU A 156 -7.01 -11.87 1.82
N ARG A 157 -6.09 -12.26 0.94
CA ARG A 157 -5.39 -13.54 0.98
C ARG A 157 -4.41 -13.62 2.11
N LEU A 158 -3.65 -12.56 2.35
CA LEU A 158 -2.83 -12.41 3.54
C LEU A 158 -3.69 -12.43 4.80
N GLY A 159 -4.85 -11.77 4.81
CA GLY A 159 -5.79 -11.83 5.93
C GLY A 159 -6.26 -13.25 6.26
N ILE A 160 -6.63 -14.04 5.25
CA ILE A 160 -7.05 -15.45 5.42
C ILE A 160 -5.87 -16.31 5.83
N PHE A 161 -4.78 -16.28 5.05
CA PHE A 161 -3.58 -17.09 5.27
C PHE A 161 -2.98 -16.84 6.65
N PHE A 162 -2.70 -15.58 6.99
CA PHE A 162 -2.02 -15.20 8.24
C PHE A 162 -2.95 -15.33 9.45
N GLY A 163 -4.21 -14.91 9.33
CA GLY A 163 -5.17 -15.00 10.43
C GLY A 163 -5.54 -16.44 10.76
N LEU A 164 -6.05 -17.20 9.77
CA LEU A 164 -6.59 -18.55 9.99
C LEU A 164 -5.53 -19.55 10.46
N SER A 165 -4.31 -19.46 9.93
CA SER A 165 -3.22 -20.38 10.27
C SER A 165 -2.80 -20.29 11.74
N THR A 166 -2.77 -19.10 12.34
CA THR A 166 -2.38 -18.94 13.76
C THR A 166 -3.40 -19.59 14.71
N ASP A 167 -4.69 -19.45 14.41
CA ASP A 167 -5.76 -20.08 15.18
C ASP A 167 -5.80 -21.60 14.97
N LEU A 168 -5.68 -22.05 13.71
CA LEU A 168 -5.59 -23.49 13.42
C LEU A 168 -4.39 -24.10 14.12
N ALA A 169 -3.24 -23.43 14.12
CA ALA A 169 -2.04 -23.88 14.81
C ALA A 169 -2.23 -23.99 16.32
N GLY A 170 -2.85 -22.98 16.96
CA GLY A 170 -3.14 -23.05 18.39
C GLY A 170 -4.08 -24.21 18.74
N ALA A 171 -5.12 -24.44 17.93
CA ALA A 171 -6.06 -25.54 18.10
C ALA A 171 -5.41 -26.91 17.88
N PHE A 172 -4.71 -27.10 16.76
CA PHE A 172 -4.02 -28.36 16.42
C PHE A 172 -2.87 -28.64 17.38
N GLY A 173 -2.10 -27.63 17.79
CA GLY A 173 -1.01 -27.77 18.75
C GLY A 173 -1.49 -28.27 20.12
N GLY A 174 -2.61 -27.74 20.62
CA GLY A 174 -3.25 -28.24 21.84
C GLY A 174 -3.74 -29.69 21.71
N LEU A 175 -4.42 -30.02 20.60
CA LEU A 175 -4.89 -31.39 20.32
C LEU A 175 -3.73 -32.37 20.22
N LEU A 176 -2.71 -32.04 19.43
CA LEU A 176 -1.56 -32.89 19.16
C LEU A 176 -0.75 -33.13 20.44
N ALA A 177 -0.49 -32.08 21.22
CA ALA A 177 0.16 -32.22 22.53
C ALA A 177 -0.63 -33.13 23.46
N SER A 178 -1.96 -32.98 23.51
CA SER A 178 -2.81 -33.79 24.39
C SER A 178 -2.81 -35.27 24.00
N GLY A 179 -2.81 -35.55 22.69
CA GLY A 179 -2.70 -36.91 22.15
C GLY A 179 -1.35 -37.53 22.49
N LEU A 180 -0.25 -36.83 22.23
CA LEU A 180 1.10 -37.34 22.48
C LEU A 180 1.40 -37.57 23.95
N LEU A 181 0.90 -36.72 24.85
CA LEU A 181 1.06 -36.91 26.29
C LEU A 181 0.18 -38.05 26.85
N SER A 182 -0.86 -38.47 26.12
CA SER A 182 -1.71 -39.60 26.49
C SER A 182 -1.15 -40.96 26.06
N VAL A 183 -0.20 -40.99 25.12
CA VAL A 183 0.43 -42.23 24.62
C VAL A 183 1.64 -42.61 25.48
N LYS A 184 1.91 -43.91 25.60
CA LYS A 184 3.13 -44.46 26.23
C LYS A 184 4.39 -43.86 25.62
N ASP A 185 5.47 -43.83 26.40
CA ASP A 185 6.72 -43.22 25.97
C ASP A 185 7.34 -43.93 24.77
N ILE A 186 8.00 -43.15 23.92
CA ILE A 186 8.58 -43.61 22.66
C ILE A 186 10.07 -43.82 22.89
N GLY A 187 10.45 -45.03 23.31
CA GLY A 187 11.84 -45.35 23.64
C GLY A 187 12.38 -44.46 24.77
N THR A 188 13.43 -43.67 24.50
CA THR A 188 14.03 -42.73 25.46
C THR A 188 13.32 -41.38 25.54
N VAL A 189 12.32 -41.13 24.69
CA VAL A 189 11.65 -39.85 24.54
C VAL A 189 10.34 -39.85 25.33
N ALA A 190 10.36 -39.20 26.49
CA ALA A 190 9.24 -39.11 27.42
C ALA A 190 8.72 -37.67 27.58
N SER A 191 7.47 -37.56 28.03
CA SER A 191 6.80 -36.29 28.37
C SER A 191 6.83 -35.25 27.24
N TRP A 192 7.25 -34.01 27.53
CA TRP A 192 7.30 -32.87 26.62
C TRP A 192 8.18 -33.09 25.38
N ARG A 193 9.17 -34.00 25.47
CA ARG A 193 10.07 -34.30 24.35
C ARG A 193 9.33 -34.93 23.17
N LYS A 194 8.23 -35.65 23.44
CA LYS A 194 7.38 -36.25 22.39
C LYS A 194 6.78 -35.19 21.46
N ILE A 195 6.41 -34.04 22.02
CA ILE A 195 5.81 -32.91 21.29
C ILE A 195 6.79 -32.45 20.21
N PHE A 196 7.99 -32.02 20.61
CA PHE A 196 9.02 -31.54 19.68
C PHE A 196 9.51 -32.59 18.70
N LEU A 197 9.60 -33.86 19.12
CA LEU A 197 10.04 -34.94 18.22
C LEU A 197 9.05 -35.15 17.09
N VAL A 198 7.76 -35.33 17.41
CA VAL A 198 6.73 -35.65 16.42
C VAL A 198 6.43 -34.43 15.55
N GLU A 199 6.26 -33.25 16.14
CA GLU A 199 6.06 -32.00 15.39
C GLU A 199 7.25 -31.75 14.46
N GLY A 200 8.48 -31.86 14.97
CA GLY A 200 9.70 -31.70 14.18
C GLY A 200 9.83 -32.69 13.02
N ILE A 201 9.44 -33.96 13.19
CA ILE A 201 9.42 -34.97 12.11
C ILE A 201 8.40 -34.59 11.02
N ILE A 202 7.18 -34.24 11.42
CA ILE A 202 6.12 -33.86 10.48
C ILE A 202 6.55 -32.60 9.72
N THR A 203 7.06 -31.58 10.43
CA THR A 203 7.59 -30.34 9.85
C THR A 203 8.76 -30.59 8.91
N SER A 204 9.75 -31.40 9.31
CA SER A 204 10.91 -31.71 8.46
C SER A 204 10.50 -32.45 7.19
N GLY A 205 9.62 -33.45 7.31
CA GLY A 205 9.10 -34.20 6.17
C GLY A 205 8.31 -33.31 5.21
N PHE A 206 7.48 -32.40 5.75
CA PHE A 206 6.75 -31.43 4.93
C PHE A 206 7.68 -30.38 4.30
N GLY A 207 8.74 -29.96 5.00
CA GLY A 207 9.79 -29.08 4.47
C GLY A 207 10.51 -29.70 3.27
N LEU A 208 10.87 -31.00 3.37
CA LEU A 208 11.43 -31.76 2.26
C LEU A 208 10.46 -31.82 1.07
N LEU A 209 9.18 -32.04 1.34
CA LEU A 209 8.13 -32.04 0.32
C LEU A 209 7.96 -30.65 -0.34
N CYS A 210 8.18 -29.57 0.41
CA CYS A 210 8.11 -28.20 -0.11
C CYS A 210 9.16 -27.94 -1.22
N PHE A 211 10.28 -28.66 -1.28
CA PHE A 211 11.22 -28.52 -2.41
C PHE A 211 10.60 -28.90 -3.76
N ILE A 212 9.57 -29.76 -3.75
CA ILE A 212 8.88 -30.23 -4.94
C ILE A 212 7.60 -29.43 -5.18
N ILE A 213 6.84 -29.16 -4.12
CA ILE A 213 5.50 -28.58 -4.20
C ILE A 213 5.55 -27.05 -4.33
N LEU A 214 6.52 -26.39 -3.71
CA LEU A 214 6.52 -24.93 -3.58
C LEU A 214 6.84 -24.28 -4.93
N PRO A 215 5.93 -23.45 -5.47
CA PRO A 215 6.05 -23.02 -6.84
C PRO A 215 7.20 -22.01 -6.99
N THR A 216 8.05 -22.28 -7.99
CA THR A 216 9.06 -21.33 -8.48
C THR A 216 8.39 -20.20 -9.24
N ASP A 217 9.15 -19.17 -9.61
CA ASP A 217 8.70 -18.00 -10.37
C ASP A 217 7.54 -18.28 -11.36
N PRO A 218 6.50 -17.42 -11.43
CA PRO A 218 5.37 -17.58 -12.36
C PRO A 218 5.77 -17.91 -13.81
N LEU A 219 6.96 -17.50 -14.25
CA LEU A 219 7.54 -17.81 -15.56
C LEU A 219 7.80 -19.31 -15.79
N TYR A 220 8.30 -20.00 -14.77
CA TYR A 220 8.83 -21.36 -14.89
C TYR A 220 7.98 -22.41 -14.14
N THR A 221 6.97 -21.96 -13.38
CA THR A 221 6.18 -22.86 -12.55
C THR A 221 5.46 -23.96 -13.34
N ARG A 222 5.56 -25.20 -12.88
CA ARG A 222 4.84 -26.36 -13.45
C ARG A 222 3.32 -26.29 -13.22
N MET A 223 2.86 -25.43 -12.31
CA MET A 223 1.46 -25.28 -11.94
C MET A 223 0.59 -24.65 -13.05
N LEU A 224 1.19 -23.78 -13.88
CA LEU A 224 0.49 -22.98 -14.87
C LEU A 224 0.76 -23.48 -16.30
N LYS A 225 -0.30 -23.59 -17.10
CA LYS A 225 -0.23 -23.81 -18.54
C LYS A 225 0.43 -22.61 -19.23
N PRO A 226 1.02 -22.75 -20.44
CA PRO A 226 1.65 -21.64 -21.16
C PRO A 226 0.75 -20.39 -21.29
N GLU A 227 -0.53 -20.57 -21.62
CA GLU A 227 -1.53 -19.49 -21.72
C GLU A 227 -1.87 -18.85 -20.35
N GLU A 228 -1.89 -19.66 -19.29
CA GLU A 228 -2.13 -19.16 -17.93
C GLU A 228 -0.92 -18.36 -17.43
N ARG A 229 0.30 -18.71 -17.86
CA ARG A 229 1.54 -17.97 -17.52
C ARG A 229 1.55 -16.61 -18.17
N THR A 230 1.23 -16.52 -19.47
CA THR A 230 1.14 -15.24 -20.17
C THR A 230 0.07 -14.36 -19.55
N LEU A 231 -1.09 -14.92 -19.20
CA LEU A 231 -2.14 -14.21 -18.49
C LEU A 231 -1.71 -13.77 -17.08
N ALA A 232 -1.03 -14.62 -16.31
CA ALA A 232 -0.54 -14.27 -14.97
C ALA A 232 0.44 -13.10 -15.03
N LEU A 233 1.41 -13.15 -15.95
CA LEU A 233 2.38 -12.07 -16.15
C LEU A 233 1.72 -10.79 -16.65
N ALA A 234 0.83 -10.89 -17.64
CA ALA A 234 0.08 -9.75 -18.16
C ALA A 234 -0.78 -9.09 -17.07
N ARG A 235 -1.39 -9.86 -16.17
CA ARG A 235 -2.17 -9.35 -15.02
C ARG A 235 -1.29 -8.63 -14.01
N ILE A 236 -0.14 -9.20 -13.65
CA ILE A 236 0.81 -8.57 -12.71
C ILE A 236 1.41 -7.30 -13.34
N ASP A 237 1.78 -7.32 -14.61
CA ASP A 237 2.28 -6.15 -15.33
C ASP A 237 1.21 -5.07 -15.53
N ALA A 238 -0.05 -5.47 -15.71
CA ALA A 238 -1.20 -4.56 -15.72
C ALA A 238 -1.52 -3.99 -14.34
N ASP A 239 -1.17 -4.69 -13.24
CA ASP A 239 -1.33 -4.21 -11.86
C ASP A 239 -0.11 -3.44 -11.34
N GLN A 240 1.03 -3.52 -12.04
CA GLN A 240 2.16 -2.60 -11.90
C GLN A 240 1.82 -1.18 -12.42
N THR A 241 0.56 -0.76 -12.28
CA THR A 241 0.02 0.57 -12.57
C THR A 241 0.53 1.63 -11.61
N THR A 242 1.84 1.83 -11.62
CA THR A 242 2.35 3.16 -11.93
C THR A 242 3.20 3.08 -13.19
N ARG A 243 2.56 2.85 -14.35
CA ARG A 243 3.12 3.27 -15.64
C ARG A 243 3.14 4.81 -15.68
N SER A 244 4.08 5.40 -14.94
CA SER A 244 4.68 6.71 -15.25
C SER A 244 5.60 6.56 -16.43
N GLY A 245 5.01 6.45 -17.62
CA GLY A 245 5.77 6.44 -18.87
C GLY A 245 6.92 5.44 -18.87
N GLY A 246 6.76 4.27 -18.25
CA GLY A 246 7.81 3.25 -18.21
C GLY A 246 8.97 3.49 -17.23
N ILE A 247 8.94 4.53 -16.39
CA ILE A 247 10.00 4.79 -15.40
C ILE A 247 9.56 4.27 -14.03
N ARG A 248 10.24 3.24 -13.51
CA ARG A 248 10.13 2.81 -12.11
C ARG A 248 10.38 4.01 -11.20
N GLU A 249 9.52 4.22 -10.19
CA GLU A 249 9.77 5.24 -9.16
C GLU A 249 11.15 4.97 -8.55
N LYS A 250 12.10 5.89 -8.73
CA LYS A 250 13.42 5.76 -8.10
C LYS A 250 13.22 5.87 -6.59
N THR A 251 13.61 4.82 -5.87
CA THR A 251 13.67 4.80 -4.42
C THR A 251 14.55 5.95 -3.95
N THR A 252 13.92 7.01 -3.45
CA THR A 252 14.61 8.22 -2.98
C THR A 252 14.59 8.23 -1.46
N TRP A 253 15.69 8.64 -0.83
CA TRP A 253 15.78 8.73 0.64
C TRP A 253 14.63 9.54 1.27
N LYS A 254 14.20 10.60 0.58
CA LYS A 254 13.04 11.41 0.98
C LYS A 254 11.72 10.62 1.04
N LEU A 255 11.51 9.65 0.15
CA LEU A 255 10.31 8.81 0.15
C LEU A 255 10.34 7.80 1.29
N ILE A 256 11.52 7.29 1.64
CA ILE A 256 11.71 6.41 2.81
C ILE A 256 11.31 7.17 4.08
N TRP A 257 11.81 8.39 4.27
CA TRP A 257 11.42 9.23 5.42
C TRP A 257 9.94 9.61 5.42
N LYS A 258 9.33 9.85 4.25
CA LYS A 258 7.87 10.07 4.16
C LYS A 258 7.03 8.84 4.51
N ALA A 259 7.60 7.64 4.52
CA ALA A 259 6.90 6.45 4.95
C ALA A 259 6.59 6.45 6.45
N PHE A 260 7.40 7.16 7.24
CA PHE A 260 7.17 7.44 8.66
C PHE A 260 6.11 8.55 8.86
N ASN A 261 4.98 8.40 8.17
CA ASN A 261 3.84 9.28 8.34
C ASN A 261 2.96 8.83 9.52
N PHE A 262 2.07 9.72 9.95
CA PHE A 262 1.16 9.50 11.08
C PHE A 262 0.37 8.19 10.98
N ASN A 263 -0.11 7.83 9.79
CA ASN A 263 -0.89 6.61 9.60
C ASN A 263 -0.05 5.33 9.76
N THR A 264 1.15 5.29 9.16
CA THR A 264 2.08 4.17 9.35
C THR A 264 2.48 4.05 10.81
N ALA A 265 2.76 5.17 11.49
CA ALA A 265 3.14 5.17 12.90
C ALA A 265 2.03 4.62 13.81
N ILE A 266 0.78 5.07 13.63
CA ILE A 266 -0.37 4.52 14.36
C ILE A 266 -0.51 3.02 14.10
N CYS A 267 -0.45 2.58 12.84
CA CYS A 267 -0.60 1.17 12.51
C CYS A 267 0.53 0.32 13.13
N SER A 268 1.78 0.79 13.11
CA SER A 268 2.92 0.13 13.75
C SER A 268 2.74 0.00 15.26
N ILE A 269 2.30 1.08 15.94
CA ILE A 269 2.06 1.06 17.39
C ILE A 269 0.90 0.12 17.74
N CYS A 270 -0.22 0.21 17.02
CA CYS A 270 -1.36 -0.69 17.22
C CYS A 270 -0.97 -2.16 17.02
N TYR A 271 -0.18 -2.45 15.98
CA TYR A 271 0.29 -3.80 15.70
C TYR A 271 1.25 -4.33 16.78
N LEU A 272 2.14 -3.49 17.31
CA LEU A 272 2.98 -3.83 18.48
C LEU A 272 2.13 -4.14 19.71
N MET A 273 1.17 -3.28 20.06
CA MET A 273 0.31 -3.43 21.24
C MET A 273 -0.56 -4.70 21.19
N ILE A 274 -1.13 -5.02 20.03
CA ILE A 274 -1.89 -6.26 19.84
C ILE A 274 -1.00 -7.49 19.94
N ASN A 275 0.24 -7.43 19.41
CA ASN A 275 1.16 -8.56 19.54
C ASN A 275 1.49 -8.85 21.00
N ILE A 276 1.67 -7.84 21.86
CA ILE A 276 1.86 -8.03 23.31
C ILE A 276 0.72 -8.89 23.88
N SER A 277 -0.52 -8.46 23.61
CA SER A 277 -1.73 -9.11 24.13
C SER A 277 -1.97 -10.51 23.56
N PHE A 278 -1.87 -10.69 22.25
CA PHE A 278 -2.20 -11.96 21.59
C PHE A 278 -1.06 -12.98 21.72
N GLN A 279 0.18 -12.58 21.44
CA GLN A 279 1.33 -13.49 21.48
C GLN A 279 1.60 -14.00 22.89
N GLY A 280 1.43 -13.14 23.91
CA GLY A 280 1.63 -13.51 25.30
C GLY A 280 0.64 -14.57 25.74
N LEU A 281 -0.66 -14.32 25.54
CA LEU A 281 -1.68 -15.31 25.87
C LEU A 281 -1.51 -16.59 25.05
N SER A 282 -1.15 -16.51 23.78
CA SER A 282 -0.95 -17.69 22.93
C SER A 282 0.16 -18.61 23.45
N LEU A 283 1.31 -18.06 23.86
CA LEU A 283 2.45 -18.82 24.40
C LEU A 283 2.15 -19.44 25.77
N PHE A 284 1.40 -18.74 26.61
CA PHE A 284 1.11 -19.16 27.98
C PHE A 284 -0.29 -19.75 28.17
N MET A 285 -1.08 -19.90 27.10
CA MET A 285 -2.47 -20.36 27.17
C MET A 285 -2.64 -21.65 27.99
N PRO A 286 -1.84 -22.72 27.79
CA PRO A 286 -2.01 -23.94 28.57
C PRO A 286 -1.70 -23.71 30.06
N THR A 287 -0.74 -22.82 30.36
CA THR A 287 -0.35 -22.46 31.72
C THR A 287 -1.46 -21.65 32.40
N VAL A 288 -2.04 -20.66 31.71
CA VAL A 288 -3.16 -19.86 32.22
C VAL A 288 -4.35 -20.77 32.52
N ILE A 289 -4.75 -21.64 31.58
CA ILE A 289 -5.88 -22.56 31.78
C ILE A 289 -5.62 -23.53 32.93
N ALA A 290 -4.39 -24.03 33.09
CA ALA A 290 -4.03 -24.92 34.19
C ALA A 290 -4.21 -24.27 35.58
N THR A 291 -4.10 -22.94 35.68
CA THR A 291 -4.35 -22.22 36.95
C THR A 291 -5.84 -22.01 37.25
N LEU A 292 -6.73 -22.16 36.27
CA LEU A 292 -8.16 -21.92 36.46
C LEU A 292 -8.87 -23.06 37.22
N GLY A 293 -8.29 -24.25 37.29
CA GLY A 293 -8.92 -25.37 37.97
C GLY A 293 -7.98 -26.53 38.19
N ARG A 294 -8.49 -27.61 38.78
CA ARG A 294 -7.74 -28.86 38.92
C ARG A 294 -7.86 -29.68 37.65
N TYR A 295 -7.04 -29.34 36.66
CA TYR A 295 -6.97 -30.05 35.39
C TYR A 295 -5.68 -30.84 35.29
N THR A 296 -5.74 -32.01 34.66
CA THR A 296 -4.53 -32.73 34.24
C THR A 296 -3.85 -31.96 33.10
N THR A 297 -2.56 -32.22 32.85
CA THR A 297 -1.83 -31.60 31.73
C THR A 297 -2.54 -31.79 30.39
N VAL A 298 -3.08 -32.99 30.14
CA VAL A 298 -3.85 -33.32 28.93
C VAL A 298 -5.15 -32.52 28.88
N GLN A 299 -5.89 -32.43 29.99
CA GLN A 299 -7.14 -31.65 30.05
C GLN A 299 -6.90 -30.15 29.83
N SER A 300 -5.83 -29.59 30.40
CA SER A 300 -5.46 -28.19 30.19
C SER A 300 -5.17 -27.88 28.73
N GLN A 301 -4.49 -28.80 28.01
CA GLN A 301 -4.21 -28.67 26.58
C GLN A 301 -5.46 -28.80 25.72
N LEU A 302 -6.34 -29.75 26.01
CA LEU A 302 -7.62 -29.88 25.28
C LEU A 302 -8.50 -28.64 25.43
N ARG A 303 -8.43 -27.96 26.58
CA ARG A 303 -9.19 -26.72 26.83
C ARG A 303 -8.62 -25.49 26.12
N THR A 304 -7.41 -25.55 25.55
CA THR A 304 -6.91 -24.44 24.70
C THR A 304 -7.59 -24.42 23.32
N VAL A 305 -8.07 -25.58 22.86
CA VAL A 305 -8.60 -25.79 21.51
C VAL A 305 -9.85 -24.93 21.22
N PRO A 306 -10.88 -24.88 22.09
CA PRO A 306 -12.11 -24.16 21.76
C PRO A 306 -11.94 -22.63 21.58
N PRO A 307 -11.15 -21.91 22.41
CA PRO A 307 -10.83 -20.50 22.17
C PRO A 307 -10.27 -20.24 20.76
N TYR A 308 -9.34 -21.07 20.29
CA TYR A 308 -8.74 -20.92 18.96
C TYR A 308 -9.72 -21.26 17.83
N VAL A 309 -10.57 -22.27 18.00
CA VAL A 309 -11.61 -22.58 17.00
C VAL A 309 -12.58 -21.40 16.83
N LEU A 310 -12.97 -20.75 17.93
CA LEU A 310 -13.79 -19.54 17.85
C LEU A 310 -13.06 -18.39 17.14
N GLY A 311 -11.76 -18.21 17.42
CA GLY A 311 -10.90 -17.26 16.72
C GLY A 311 -10.84 -17.50 15.21
N ALA A 312 -10.68 -18.77 14.79
CA ALA A 312 -10.64 -19.15 13.38
C ALA A 312 -11.95 -18.79 12.64
N VAL A 313 -13.10 -19.01 13.26
CA VAL A 313 -14.41 -18.64 12.69
C VAL A 313 -14.53 -17.11 12.61
N TRP A 314 -14.11 -16.40 13.66
CA TRP A 314 -14.19 -14.96 13.74
C TRP A 314 -13.29 -14.25 12.72
N VAL A 315 -12.07 -14.73 12.50
CA VAL A 315 -11.15 -14.13 11.52
C VAL A 315 -11.66 -14.32 10.09
N LEU A 316 -12.27 -15.46 9.77
CA LEU A 316 -12.90 -15.69 8.47
C LEU A 316 -14.10 -14.77 8.25
N PHE A 317 -14.94 -14.59 9.26
CA PHE A 317 -16.07 -13.66 9.21
C PHE A 317 -15.60 -12.22 8.96
N ASN A 318 -14.59 -11.75 9.71
CA ASN A 318 -14.07 -10.39 9.56
C ASN A 318 -13.30 -10.18 8.25
N ALA A 319 -12.56 -11.18 7.77
CA ALA A 319 -11.90 -11.13 6.48
C ALA A 319 -12.93 -10.97 5.34
N TYR A 320 -14.02 -11.75 5.40
CA TYR A 320 -15.13 -11.63 4.45
C TYR A 320 -15.83 -10.27 4.53
N TYR A 321 -16.08 -9.77 5.75
CA TYR A 321 -16.69 -8.45 5.96
C TYR A 321 -15.81 -7.32 5.41
N CYS A 322 -14.51 -7.31 5.74
CA CYS A 322 -13.53 -6.36 5.23
C CYS A 322 -13.50 -6.33 3.71
N TYR A 323 -13.56 -7.50 3.09
CA TYR A 323 -13.60 -7.64 1.63
C TYR A 323 -14.87 -7.03 1.04
N ARG A 324 -16.04 -7.35 1.59
CA ARG A 324 -17.33 -6.91 1.02
C ARG A 324 -17.63 -5.43 1.25
N LYS A 325 -17.27 -4.89 2.40
CA LYS A 325 -17.57 -3.50 2.78
C LYS A 325 -16.45 -2.51 2.51
N ASN A 326 -15.24 -2.99 2.17
CA ASN A 326 -14.06 -2.16 1.94
C ASN A 326 -13.78 -1.21 3.15
N GLN A 327 -14.12 -1.65 4.36
CA GLN A 327 -13.95 -0.92 5.62
C GLN A 327 -13.14 -1.79 6.59
N ARG A 328 -12.10 -1.21 7.20
CA ARG A 328 -11.16 -1.93 8.07
C ARG A 328 -11.27 -1.51 9.53
N ALA A 329 -11.52 -0.23 9.79
CA ALA A 329 -11.57 0.32 11.13
C ALA A 329 -12.66 -0.33 12.02
N ILE A 330 -13.84 -0.64 11.45
CA ILE A 330 -14.95 -1.22 12.22
C ILE A 330 -14.62 -2.66 12.70
N PRO A 331 -14.20 -3.60 11.82
CA PRO A 331 -13.71 -4.92 12.24
C PRO A 331 -12.58 -4.87 13.27
N ILE A 332 -11.61 -3.96 13.08
CA ILE A 332 -10.50 -3.80 14.04
C ILE A 332 -11.06 -3.36 15.40
N LEU A 333 -11.90 -2.32 15.43
CA LEU A 333 -12.43 -1.77 16.68
C LEU A 333 -13.27 -2.80 17.45
N PHE A 334 -14.15 -3.53 16.77
CA PHE A 334 -14.94 -4.56 17.45
C PHE A 334 -14.05 -5.67 17.98
N SER A 335 -13.04 -6.09 17.21
CA SER A 335 -12.10 -7.12 17.63
C SER A 335 -11.25 -6.66 18.82
N THR A 336 -10.76 -5.41 18.84
CA THR A 336 -10.02 -4.88 19.99
C THR A 336 -10.90 -4.73 21.23
N LEU A 337 -12.18 -4.37 21.07
CA LEU A 337 -13.13 -4.34 22.19
C LEU A 337 -13.38 -5.73 22.78
N LEU A 338 -13.40 -6.80 21.97
CA LEU A 338 -13.44 -8.17 22.50
C LEU A 338 -12.20 -8.49 23.35
N ILE A 339 -11.01 -8.06 22.92
CA ILE A 339 -9.78 -8.22 23.71
C ILE A 339 -9.87 -7.47 25.03
N VAL A 340 -10.35 -6.21 25.00
CA VAL A 340 -10.55 -5.39 26.20
C VAL A 340 -11.51 -6.06 27.17
N LEU A 341 -12.66 -6.54 26.67
CA LEU A 341 -13.63 -7.27 27.49
C LEU A 341 -13.03 -8.54 28.10
N GLY A 342 -12.27 -9.31 27.31
CA GLY A 342 -11.57 -10.50 27.79
C GLY A 342 -10.61 -10.18 28.94
N TYR A 343 -9.69 -9.25 28.74
CA TYR A 343 -8.73 -8.91 29.80
C TYR A 343 -9.36 -8.16 30.98
N ALA A 344 -10.40 -7.35 30.77
CA ALA A 344 -11.15 -6.72 31.85
C ALA A 344 -11.85 -7.77 32.72
N MET A 345 -12.42 -8.81 32.12
CA MET A 345 -12.94 -9.96 32.86
C MET A 345 -11.83 -10.70 33.61
N ALA A 346 -10.68 -10.95 32.97
CA ALA A 346 -9.57 -11.65 33.59
C ALA A 346 -9.02 -10.93 34.85
N VAL A 347 -8.95 -9.60 34.80
CA VAL A 347 -8.52 -8.73 35.91
C VAL A 347 -9.63 -8.58 36.97
N GLY A 348 -10.87 -8.35 36.54
CA GLY A 348 -11.98 -7.99 37.41
C GLY A 348 -12.62 -9.15 38.19
N THR A 349 -12.30 -10.41 37.86
CA THR A 349 -12.86 -11.57 38.54
C THR A 349 -11.81 -12.59 38.93
N LYS A 350 -12.12 -13.36 39.97
CA LYS A 350 -11.39 -14.58 40.36
C LYS A 350 -12.14 -15.86 39.98
N ASN A 351 -13.34 -15.74 39.41
CA ASN A 351 -14.13 -16.90 39.00
C ASN A 351 -13.46 -17.60 37.80
N SER A 352 -13.11 -18.87 37.97
CA SER A 352 -12.46 -19.71 36.97
C SER A 352 -13.20 -19.81 35.65
N HIS A 353 -14.53 -19.92 35.68
CA HIS A 353 -15.34 -20.01 34.46
C HIS A 353 -15.35 -18.69 33.69
N ALA A 354 -15.41 -17.56 34.40
CA ALA A 354 -15.35 -16.24 33.78
C ALA A 354 -13.96 -15.96 33.17
N ARG A 355 -12.89 -16.38 33.84
CA ARG A 355 -11.52 -16.29 33.28
C ARG A 355 -11.29 -17.23 32.10
N TYR A 356 -11.94 -18.39 32.08
CA TYR A 356 -11.92 -19.26 30.90
C TYR A 356 -12.65 -18.59 29.72
N ALA A 357 -13.82 -17.97 29.97
CA ALA A 357 -14.53 -17.17 28.97
C ALA A 357 -13.70 -15.97 28.47
N ALA A 358 -12.90 -15.35 29.35
CA ALA A 358 -11.97 -14.29 28.97
C ALA A 358 -10.95 -14.75 27.92
N CYS A 359 -10.44 -15.99 28.01
CA CYS A 359 -9.53 -16.55 27.01
C CYS A 359 -10.18 -16.64 25.61
N PHE A 360 -11.48 -16.98 25.52
CA PHE A 360 -12.20 -16.99 24.24
C PHE A 360 -12.23 -15.59 23.64
N LEU A 361 -12.63 -14.58 24.41
CA LEU A 361 -12.75 -13.21 23.92
C LEU A 361 -11.39 -12.62 23.49
N ALA A 362 -10.35 -12.86 24.29
CA ALA A 362 -9.00 -12.36 24.02
C ALA A 362 -8.38 -12.97 22.75
N ILE A 363 -8.47 -14.29 22.56
CA ILE A 363 -7.97 -14.94 21.34
C ILE A 363 -8.77 -14.54 20.12
N THR A 364 -10.10 -14.56 20.23
CA THR A 364 -11.01 -14.20 19.13
C THR A 364 -10.75 -12.79 18.60
N GLY A 365 -10.60 -11.82 19.48
CA GLY A 365 -10.27 -10.46 19.07
C GLY A 365 -8.84 -10.30 18.53
N GLY A 366 -7.86 -10.96 19.16
CA GLY A 366 -6.44 -10.85 18.80
C GLY A 366 -6.13 -11.38 17.41
N SER A 367 -6.73 -12.51 17.03
CA SER A 367 -6.43 -13.18 15.75
C SER A 367 -6.83 -12.37 14.52
N THR A 368 -7.89 -11.55 14.65
CA THR A 368 -8.36 -10.67 13.56
C THR A 368 -7.59 -9.36 13.51
N ALA A 369 -7.27 -8.77 14.66
CA ALA A 369 -6.81 -7.39 14.71
C ALA A 369 -5.43 -7.21 14.03
N GLY A 370 -4.50 -8.17 14.20
CA GLY A 370 -3.17 -8.14 13.56
C GLY A 370 -3.21 -8.04 12.02
N PRO A 371 -3.73 -9.05 11.30
CA PRO A 371 -3.80 -9.04 9.83
C PRO A 371 -4.52 -7.82 9.25
N VAL A 372 -5.60 -7.37 9.90
CA VAL A 372 -6.41 -6.25 9.40
C VAL A 372 -5.72 -4.90 9.62
N ILE A 373 -4.95 -4.72 10.71
CA ILE A 373 -4.14 -3.50 10.92
C ILE A 373 -3.00 -3.40 9.90
N LEU A 374 -2.29 -4.50 9.63
CA LEU A 374 -1.26 -4.53 8.59
C LEU A 374 -1.84 -4.12 7.23
N THR A 375 -3.00 -4.68 6.90
CA THR A 375 -3.76 -4.32 5.71
C THR A 375 -4.17 -2.84 5.70
N TRP A 376 -4.62 -2.31 6.83
CA TRP A 376 -5.09 -0.94 6.93
C TRP A 376 -3.95 0.06 6.75
N GLY A 377 -2.78 -0.19 7.34
CA GLY A 377 -1.60 0.65 7.18
C GLY A 377 -1.04 0.64 5.76
N THR A 378 -0.92 -0.55 5.16
CA THR A 378 -0.37 -0.72 3.81
C THR A 378 -1.27 -0.15 2.70
N ASN A 379 -2.60 -0.24 2.85
CA ASN A 379 -3.53 0.34 1.87
C ASN A 379 -3.56 1.87 1.87
N ASN A 380 -3.22 2.50 3.00
CA ASN A 380 -3.15 3.96 3.13
C ASN A 380 -1.75 4.53 2.81
N ALA A 381 -0.80 3.66 2.44
CA ALA A 381 0.56 4.03 2.10
C ALA A 381 0.74 4.14 0.56
N ALA A 382 1.02 5.35 0.08
CA ALA A 382 1.34 5.64 -1.32
C ALA A 382 2.35 6.81 -1.38
N PRO A 383 3.33 6.84 -2.31
CA PRO A 383 3.57 5.96 -3.47
C PRO A 383 4.19 4.58 -3.15
N ASP A 384 4.60 3.83 -4.17
CA ASP A 384 5.10 2.45 -4.07
C ASP A 384 6.26 2.28 -3.10
N THR A 385 7.21 3.22 -3.07
CA THR A 385 8.32 3.21 -2.10
C THR A 385 7.81 3.31 -0.65
N ILE A 386 6.84 4.19 -0.38
CA ILE A 386 6.24 4.37 0.95
C ILE A 386 5.49 3.12 1.38
N ARG A 387 4.74 2.50 0.47
CA ARG A 387 4.02 1.26 0.74
C ARG A 387 4.97 0.11 1.07
N ALA A 388 6.05 -0.05 0.31
CA ALA A 388 7.05 -1.09 0.58
C ALA A 388 7.67 -0.94 1.97
N VAL A 389 8.01 0.30 2.37
CA VAL A 389 8.51 0.58 3.72
C VAL A 389 7.43 0.30 4.77
N ALA A 390 6.17 0.72 4.57
CA ALA A 390 5.09 0.45 5.50
C ALA A 390 4.81 -1.05 5.71
N THR A 391 4.84 -1.85 4.65
CA THR A 391 4.64 -3.31 4.73
C THR A 391 5.73 -4.00 5.55
N ALA A 392 6.96 -3.48 5.57
CA ALA A 392 8.05 -4.01 6.39
C ALA A 392 8.07 -3.41 7.81
N LEU A 393 7.83 -2.11 7.93
CA LEU A 393 7.93 -1.37 9.20
C LEU A 393 6.85 -1.78 10.21
N ILE A 394 5.61 -2.01 9.76
CA ILE A 394 4.50 -2.38 10.65
C ILE A 394 4.77 -3.72 11.34
N PRO A 395 5.05 -4.83 10.62
CA PRO A 395 5.41 -6.09 11.27
C PRO A 395 6.74 -6.04 12.02
N GLY A 396 7.74 -5.35 11.47
CA GLY A 396 9.08 -5.27 12.09
C GLY A 396 9.05 -4.60 13.46
N ILE A 397 8.33 -3.50 13.62
CA ILE A 397 8.07 -2.89 14.95
C ILE A 397 7.20 -3.82 15.79
N GLY A 398 6.21 -4.48 15.17
CA GLY A 398 5.36 -5.48 15.80
C GLY A 398 6.08 -6.60 16.54
N ALA A 399 7.16 -7.10 15.95
CA ALA A 399 7.92 -8.21 16.50
C ALA A 399 8.60 -7.87 17.84
N LEU A 400 8.88 -6.58 18.11
CA LEU A 400 9.32 -6.12 19.43
C LEU A 400 8.24 -6.34 20.50
N GLY A 401 6.96 -6.26 20.11
CA GLY A 401 5.83 -6.59 20.97
C GLY A 401 5.87 -8.04 21.46
N SER A 402 6.35 -8.98 20.64
CA SER A 402 6.49 -10.38 21.04
C SER A 402 7.56 -10.59 22.12
N ILE A 403 8.63 -9.78 22.13
CA ILE A 403 9.62 -9.80 23.21
C ILE A 403 8.97 -9.37 24.52
N ILE A 404 8.20 -8.27 24.50
CA ILE A 404 7.47 -7.78 25.69
C ILE A 404 6.41 -8.80 26.13
N ALA A 405 5.75 -9.46 25.18
CA ALA A 405 4.71 -10.47 25.41
C ALA A 405 5.21 -11.64 26.28
N VAL A 406 6.46 -12.05 26.09
CA VAL A 406 7.09 -13.12 26.89
C VAL A 406 7.13 -12.78 28.38
N TRP A 407 7.18 -11.49 28.73
CA TRP A 407 7.24 -11.01 30.11
C TRP A 407 5.87 -10.65 30.69
N THR A 408 4.76 -10.99 30.01
CA THR A 408 3.41 -10.74 30.53
C THR A 408 3.01 -11.76 31.60
N TYR A 409 3.36 -13.04 31.46
CA TYR A 409 2.99 -14.09 32.41
C TYR A 409 4.22 -14.58 33.19
N LEU A 410 4.49 -13.94 34.34
CA LEU A 410 5.62 -14.32 35.20
C LEU A 410 5.19 -15.32 36.29
N PRO A 411 6.10 -16.21 36.74
CA PRO A 411 5.83 -17.14 37.84
C PRO A 411 5.46 -16.42 39.15
N SER A 412 6.00 -15.23 39.39
CA SER A 412 5.72 -14.42 40.60
C SER A 412 4.33 -13.79 40.63
N ASP A 413 3.63 -13.75 39.49
CA ASP A 413 2.28 -13.19 39.34
C ASP A 413 1.23 -14.32 39.26
N ALA A 414 1.64 -15.58 39.26
CA ALA A 414 0.74 -16.73 39.32
C ALA A 414 0.03 -16.79 40.69
N PRO A 415 -1.21 -17.33 40.77
CA PRO A 415 -2.00 -17.94 39.69
C PRO A 415 -2.89 -16.95 38.92
N ASP A 416 -3.04 -15.73 39.41
CA ASP A 416 -4.02 -14.77 38.87
C ASP A 416 -3.50 -13.99 37.66
N TYR A 417 -2.17 -13.91 37.50
CA TYR A 417 -1.47 -13.14 36.47
C TYR A 417 -2.00 -11.70 36.36
N HIS A 418 -2.29 -11.07 37.49
CA HIS A 418 -2.99 -9.79 37.53
C HIS A 418 -2.19 -8.68 36.86
N LYS A 419 -0.87 -8.60 37.10
CA LYS A 419 0.01 -7.59 36.46
C LYS A 419 0.08 -7.81 34.95
N GLY A 420 0.23 -9.06 34.52
CA GLY A 420 0.22 -9.44 33.11
C GLY A 420 -1.07 -9.08 32.40
N ASN A 421 -2.20 -9.49 32.97
CA ASN A 421 -3.53 -9.23 32.44
C ASN A 421 -3.87 -7.72 32.44
N THR A 422 -3.39 -6.97 33.42
CA THR A 422 -3.55 -5.49 33.46
C THR A 422 -2.74 -4.82 32.34
N LEU A 423 -1.51 -5.28 32.08
CA LEU A 423 -0.71 -4.79 30.95
C LEU A 423 -1.39 -5.09 29.61
N ASN A 424 -1.93 -6.30 29.45
CA ASN A 424 -2.68 -6.67 28.25
C ASN A 424 -3.97 -5.86 28.09
N LEU A 425 -4.68 -5.57 29.19
CA LEU A 425 -5.84 -4.69 29.20
C LEU A 425 -5.47 -3.25 28.79
N ALA A 426 -4.38 -2.70 29.32
CA ALA A 426 -3.93 -1.35 29.01
C ALA A 426 -3.51 -1.21 27.53
N THR A 427 -2.75 -2.18 27.01
CA THR A 427 -2.28 -2.18 25.62
C THR A 427 -3.44 -2.36 24.62
N SER A 428 -4.39 -3.25 24.90
CA SER A 428 -5.59 -3.44 24.08
C SER A 428 -6.55 -2.25 24.12
N SER A 429 -6.74 -1.63 25.29
CA SER A 429 -7.56 -0.41 25.44
C SER A 429 -6.94 0.78 24.68
N THR A 430 -5.62 0.95 24.81
CA THR A 430 -4.87 1.96 24.06
C THR A 430 -5.01 1.75 22.55
N THR A 431 -4.96 0.49 22.11
CA THR A 431 -5.16 0.14 20.70
C THR A 431 -6.57 0.54 20.22
N ALA A 432 -7.62 0.27 21.00
CA ALA A 432 -8.97 0.68 20.65
C ALA A 432 -9.09 2.21 20.47
N VAL A 433 -8.48 2.98 21.37
CA VAL A 433 -8.43 4.45 21.27
C VAL A 433 -7.65 4.89 20.02
N LEU A 434 -6.47 4.32 19.77
CA LEU A 434 -5.66 4.65 18.60
C LEU A 434 -6.34 4.31 17.28
N VAL A 435 -7.12 3.22 17.24
CA VAL A 435 -7.93 2.85 16.05
C VAL A 435 -9.03 3.88 15.81
N VAL A 436 -9.70 4.37 16.85
CA VAL A 436 -10.68 5.47 16.73
C VAL A 436 -10.00 6.75 16.24
N ILE A 437 -8.87 7.14 16.84
CA ILE A 437 -8.10 8.32 16.42
C ILE A 437 -7.68 8.19 14.96
N GLY A 438 -7.13 7.05 14.56
CA GLY A 438 -6.73 6.80 13.17
C GLY A 438 -7.92 6.82 12.20
N ALA A 439 -9.06 6.26 12.60
CA ALA A 439 -10.28 6.30 11.80
C ALA A 439 -10.83 7.73 11.63
N LEU A 440 -10.86 8.52 12.71
CA LEU A 440 -11.26 9.93 12.68
C LEU A 440 -10.29 10.77 11.86
N TYR A 441 -8.98 10.54 12.00
CA TYR A 441 -7.95 11.21 11.21
C TYR A 441 -8.11 10.93 9.72
N ILE A 442 -8.30 9.66 9.33
CA ILE A 442 -8.52 9.32 7.91
C ILE A 442 -9.83 9.93 7.41
N LYS A 443 -10.90 9.92 8.20
CA LYS A 443 -12.18 10.52 7.82
C LYS A 443 -12.05 12.04 7.64
N TRP A 444 -11.35 12.71 8.55
CA TRP A 444 -11.05 14.14 8.48
C TRP A 444 -10.17 14.48 7.28
N GLU A 445 -9.10 13.72 7.05
CA GLU A 445 -8.19 13.89 5.92
C GLU A 445 -8.91 13.66 4.58
N ASN A 446 -9.81 12.68 4.51
CA ASN A 446 -10.63 12.44 3.33
C ASN A 446 -11.65 13.56 3.13
N ALA A 447 -12.32 14.03 4.18
CA ALA A 447 -13.26 15.16 4.10
C ALA A 447 -12.57 16.45 3.62
N LYS A 448 -11.35 16.72 4.09
CA LYS A 448 -10.54 17.85 3.61
C LYS A 448 -10.14 17.74 2.13
N ARG A 449 -9.90 16.51 1.66
CA ARG A 449 -9.62 16.25 0.24
C ARG A 449 -10.86 16.40 -0.62
N GLU A 450 -12.01 15.93 -0.15
CA GLU A 450 -13.30 16.06 -0.83
C GLU A 450 -13.77 17.52 -0.86
N GLY A 451 -13.50 18.28 0.20
CA GLY A 451 -13.84 19.71 0.31
C GLY A 451 -12.87 20.66 -0.40
N GLY A 452 -11.86 20.16 -1.12
CA GLY A 452 -10.91 21.00 -1.87
C GLY A 452 -9.92 21.80 -1.01
N GLU A 453 -9.95 21.69 0.32
CA GLU A 453 -9.02 22.40 1.24
C GLU A 453 -7.55 21.98 1.06
N ARG A 454 -7.28 20.93 0.28
CA ARG A 454 -5.92 20.47 -0.08
C ARG A 454 -5.54 20.77 -1.52
N ASP A 455 -6.39 21.50 -2.24
CA ASP A 455 -6.11 21.99 -3.59
C ASP A 455 -5.05 23.09 -3.59
N TYR A 456 -4.63 23.60 -2.42
CA TYR A 456 -3.42 24.43 -2.31
C TYR A 456 -2.14 23.72 -2.78
N ARG A 457 -2.15 22.38 -2.87
CA ARG A 457 -1.08 21.63 -3.53
C ARG A 457 -1.10 21.77 -5.06
N LEU A 458 -2.06 22.53 -5.59
CA LEU A 458 -2.31 22.90 -6.98
C LEU A 458 -2.29 24.44 -7.16
N GLU A 459 -1.93 25.23 -6.14
CA GLU A 459 -2.13 26.70 -6.06
C GLU A 459 -1.29 27.55 -7.02
N GLY A 460 -0.32 26.99 -7.75
CA GLY A 460 0.45 27.72 -8.77
C GLY A 460 -0.41 28.32 -9.90
N LYS A 461 -1.66 27.88 -10.03
CA LYS A 461 -2.57 28.20 -11.13
C LYS A 461 -3.46 29.42 -10.87
N VAL A 462 -3.84 29.66 -9.61
CA VAL A 462 -4.73 30.78 -9.24
C VAL A 462 -3.96 32.11 -9.19
N SER A 463 -2.69 32.07 -8.75
CA SER A 463 -1.82 33.25 -8.72
C SER A 463 -1.61 33.86 -10.12
N ARG A 464 -1.53 33.03 -11.17
CA ARG A 464 -1.39 33.47 -12.57
C ARG A 464 -2.59 34.28 -13.07
N ILE A 465 -3.80 33.83 -12.77
CA ILE A 465 -5.04 34.52 -13.17
C ILE A 465 -5.13 35.87 -12.45
N LEU A 466 -4.80 35.92 -11.16
CA LEU A 466 -4.81 37.15 -10.37
C LEU A 466 -3.71 38.14 -10.78
N ALA A 467 -2.60 37.67 -11.37
CA ALA A 467 -1.54 38.52 -11.90
C ALA A 467 -1.94 39.23 -13.21
N CYS A 468 -2.91 38.71 -13.97
CA CYS A 468 -3.27 39.26 -15.28
C CYS A 468 -3.78 40.72 -15.22
N PRO A 469 -4.73 41.11 -14.35
CA PRO A 469 -5.16 42.51 -14.24
C PRO A 469 -4.02 43.47 -13.90
N VAL A 470 -3.11 43.05 -13.01
CA VAL A 470 -1.95 43.87 -12.60
C VAL A 470 -0.94 44.00 -13.73
N LEU A 471 -0.73 42.94 -14.51
CA LEU A 471 0.10 42.95 -15.70
C LEU A 471 -0.47 43.91 -16.76
N GLY A 472 -1.78 43.84 -17.02
CA GLY A 472 -2.45 44.73 -17.96
C GLY A 472 -2.39 46.20 -17.54
N TRP A 473 -2.66 46.48 -16.25
CA TRP A 473 -2.51 47.82 -15.68
C TRP A 473 -1.06 48.35 -15.80
N SER A 474 -0.07 47.49 -15.62
CA SER A 474 1.35 47.88 -15.72
C SER A 474 1.75 48.26 -17.14
N ILE A 475 1.26 47.53 -18.16
CA ILE A 475 1.51 47.83 -19.58
C ILE A 475 0.86 49.16 -19.98
N LEU A 476 -0.39 49.39 -19.57
CA LEU A 476 -1.11 50.62 -19.89
C LEU A 476 -0.44 51.86 -19.27
N ASN A 477 0.09 51.74 -18.05
CA ASN A 477 0.82 52.81 -17.36
C ASN A 477 2.32 52.91 -17.72
N SER A 478 2.77 52.25 -18.79
CA SER A 478 4.18 52.23 -19.23
C SER A 478 5.18 51.68 -18.21
N ASN A 479 4.74 50.95 -17.18
CA ASN A 479 5.61 50.31 -16.21
C ASN A 479 6.06 48.93 -16.70
N PHE A 480 6.88 48.92 -17.75
CA PHE A 480 7.34 47.68 -18.38
C PHE A 480 8.27 46.84 -17.49
N LYS A 481 8.91 47.44 -16.48
CA LYS A 481 9.70 46.71 -15.46
C LYS A 481 8.81 45.74 -14.68
N LEU A 482 7.68 46.24 -14.19
CA LEU A 482 6.70 45.44 -13.45
C LEU A 482 6.02 44.42 -14.39
N ALA A 483 5.63 44.85 -15.59
CA ALA A 483 5.01 43.98 -16.59
C ALA A 483 5.89 42.77 -16.97
N THR A 484 7.18 43.00 -17.24
CA THR A 484 8.14 41.94 -17.53
C THR A 484 8.40 41.05 -16.32
N GLY A 485 8.47 41.61 -15.11
CA GLY A 485 8.58 40.83 -13.88
C GLY A 485 7.40 39.87 -13.68
N LEU A 486 6.17 40.35 -13.90
CA LEU A 486 4.96 39.53 -13.83
C LEU A 486 4.87 38.49 -14.95
N LEU A 487 5.35 38.82 -16.15
CA LEU A 487 5.40 37.89 -17.27
C LEU A 487 6.40 36.75 -17.01
N VAL A 488 7.58 37.05 -16.49
CA VAL A 488 8.59 36.06 -16.09
C VAL A 488 8.07 35.21 -14.94
N TYR A 489 7.42 35.82 -13.94
CA TYR A 489 6.75 35.09 -12.86
C TYR A 489 5.72 34.10 -13.42
N ALA A 490 4.82 34.55 -14.31
CA ALA A 490 3.81 33.70 -14.93
C ALA A 490 4.44 32.54 -15.72
N GLY A 491 5.49 32.80 -16.51
CA GLY A 491 6.20 31.76 -17.28
C GLY A 491 6.95 30.75 -16.40
N LEU A 492 7.61 31.21 -15.33
CA LEU A 492 8.32 30.33 -14.40
C LEU A 492 7.34 29.47 -13.59
N THR A 493 6.20 30.03 -13.17
CA THR A 493 5.14 29.26 -12.49
C THR A 493 4.51 28.21 -13.41
N ASP A 494 4.33 28.49 -14.70
CA ASP A 494 3.83 27.49 -15.66
C ASP A 494 4.85 26.37 -15.93
N LEU A 495 6.13 26.71 -16.09
CA LEU A 495 7.20 25.72 -16.23
C LEU A 495 7.34 24.86 -14.96
N ALA A 496 7.24 25.47 -13.78
CA ALA A 496 7.27 24.77 -12.51
C ALA A 496 6.04 23.86 -12.34
N ASP A 497 4.84 24.34 -12.66
CA ASP A 497 3.60 23.56 -12.61
C ASP A 497 3.63 22.41 -13.62
N GLY A 498 4.09 22.66 -14.84
CA GLY A 498 4.26 21.63 -15.87
C GLY A 498 5.33 20.62 -15.49
N TYR A 499 6.40 21.04 -14.82
CA TYR A 499 7.43 20.15 -14.28
C TYR A 499 6.89 19.32 -13.10
N LEU A 500 6.18 19.93 -12.16
CA LEU A 500 5.57 19.28 -11.00
C LEU A 500 4.46 18.32 -11.42
N ALA A 501 3.59 18.70 -12.36
CA ALA A 501 2.54 17.85 -12.92
C ALA A 501 3.13 16.64 -13.65
N ARG A 502 4.20 16.83 -14.44
CA ARG A 502 4.92 15.72 -15.09
C ARG A 502 5.65 14.82 -14.09
N ARG A 503 6.24 15.40 -13.03
CA ARG A 503 7.04 14.68 -12.04
C ARG A 503 6.20 13.96 -10.97
N PHE A 504 5.07 14.54 -10.59
CA PHE A 504 4.18 14.04 -9.53
C PHE A 504 2.83 13.52 -10.02
N LYS A 505 2.54 13.59 -11.34
CA LYS A 505 1.34 13.02 -11.98
C LYS A 505 0.02 13.41 -11.33
N MET A 506 -0.05 14.64 -10.84
CA MET A 506 -1.26 15.19 -10.26
C MET A 506 -2.14 15.69 -11.42
N HIS A 507 -3.10 14.87 -11.85
CA HIS A 507 -4.18 15.31 -12.72
C HIS A 507 -5.39 15.65 -11.84
N SER A 508 -5.63 16.94 -11.59
CA SER A 508 -6.87 17.40 -10.97
C SER A 508 -7.86 17.80 -12.06
N VAL A 509 -9.14 17.44 -11.88
CA VAL A 509 -10.22 17.84 -12.81
C VAL A 509 -10.30 19.37 -12.90
N LEU A 510 -10.10 20.05 -11.76
CA LEU A 510 -10.01 21.50 -11.70
C LEU A 510 -8.82 22.05 -12.51
N GLY A 511 -7.64 21.42 -12.40
CA GLY A 511 -6.43 21.82 -13.11
C GLY A 511 -6.54 21.66 -14.63
N THR A 512 -7.24 20.63 -15.12
CA THR A 512 -7.48 20.47 -16.57
C THR A 512 -8.33 21.58 -17.19
N ILE A 513 -9.02 22.38 -16.37
CA ILE A 513 -9.84 23.51 -16.80
C ILE A 513 -9.11 24.83 -16.51
N LEU A 514 -8.52 24.96 -15.32
CA LEU A 514 -7.78 26.16 -14.93
C LEU A 514 -6.51 26.38 -15.75
N ASP A 515 -5.81 25.32 -16.21
CA ASP A 515 -4.59 25.46 -17.02
C ASP A 515 -4.89 26.19 -18.35
N PRO A 516 -5.82 25.69 -19.21
CA PRO A 516 -6.19 26.44 -20.41
C PRO A 516 -6.78 27.83 -20.13
N ALA A 517 -7.53 27.98 -19.04
CA ALA A 517 -8.16 29.26 -18.70
C ALA A 517 -7.12 30.32 -18.29
N ALA A 518 -6.12 29.95 -17.49
CA ALA A 518 -5.04 30.83 -17.07
C ALA A 518 -4.17 31.26 -18.25
N ASP A 519 -3.81 30.32 -19.14
CA ASP A 519 -3.04 30.62 -20.35
C ASP A 519 -3.79 31.58 -21.28
N LYS A 520 -5.10 31.37 -21.45
CA LYS A 520 -5.95 32.24 -22.26
C LYS A 520 -6.15 33.62 -21.64
N ALA A 521 -6.33 33.70 -20.33
CA ALA A 521 -6.43 34.97 -19.62
C ALA A 521 -5.15 35.79 -19.78
N LEU A 522 -3.98 35.16 -19.59
CA LEU A 522 -2.68 35.80 -19.77
C LEU A 522 -2.48 36.30 -21.20
N MET A 523 -2.72 35.42 -22.19
CA MET A 523 -2.60 35.75 -23.60
C MET A 523 -3.53 36.87 -24.04
N THR A 524 -4.80 36.82 -23.62
CA THR A 524 -5.80 37.84 -23.95
C THR A 524 -5.40 39.19 -23.37
N THR A 525 -4.99 39.20 -22.10
CA THR A 525 -4.55 40.42 -21.41
C THR A 525 -3.38 41.05 -22.14
N LEU A 526 -2.31 40.29 -22.40
CA LEU A 526 -1.12 40.77 -23.11
C LEU A 526 -1.47 41.33 -24.50
N THR A 527 -2.23 40.57 -25.28
CA THR A 527 -2.61 40.94 -26.66
C THR A 527 -3.37 42.26 -26.68
N VAL A 528 -4.38 42.41 -25.81
CA VAL A 528 -5.22 43.61 -25.74
C VAL A 528 -4.42 44.79 -25.24
N THR A 529 -3.68 44.67 -24.14
CA THR A 529 -2.99 45.82 -23.54
C THR A 529 -1.79 46.29 -24.37
N LEU A 530 -1.07 45.38 -25.05
CA LEU A 530 0.00 45.75 -25.96
C LEU A 530 -0.54 46.42 -27.24
N ALA A 531 -1.69 45.96 -27.76
CA ALA A 531 -2.34 46.60 -28.89
C ALA A 531 -2.87 48.00 -28.54
N MET A 532 -3.52 48.14 -27.37
CA MET A 532 -4.01 49.44 -26.87
C MET A 532 -2.88 50.44 -26.65
N LYS A 533 -1.69 49.97 -26.24
CA LYS A 533 -0.51 50.81 -26.06
C LYS A 533 0.22 51.13 -27.38
N GLY A 534 -0.19 50.53 -28.50
CA GLY A 534 0.44 50.70 -29.80
C GLY A 534 1.70 49.86 -30.02
N CYS A 535 2.08 49.00 -29.07
CA CYS A 535 3.27 48.13 -29.16
C CYS A 535 3.03 46.89 -30.05
N LEU A 536 1.77 46.51 -30.29
CA LEU A 536 1.38 45.42 -31.17
C LEU A 536 0.42 45.94 -32.26
N PRO A 537 0.67 45.69 -33.56
CA PRO A 537 -0.24 46.13 -34.61
C PRO A 537 -1.65 45.53 -34.43
N ALA A 538 -2.68 46.38 -34.50
CA ALA A 538 -4.06 45.97 -34.33
C ALA A 538 -4.49 44.78 -35.22
N PRO A 539 -4.08 44.68 -36.51
CA PRO A 539 -4.42 43.52 -37.33
C PRO A 539 -3.89 42.19 -36.77
N VAL A 540 -2.68 42.19 -36.20
CA VAL A 540 -2.08 41.00 -35.59
C VAL A 540 -2.87 40.59 -34.34
N ALA A 541 -3.21 41.56 -33.50
CA ALA A 541 -4.03 41.34 -32.31
C ALA A 541 -5.41 40.75 -32.64
N VAL A 542 -6.07 41.27 -33.67
CA VAL A 542 -7.38 40.79 -34.14
C VAL A 542 -7.31 39.33 -34.60
N VAL A 543 -6.26 38.94 -35.33
CA VAL A 543 -6.09 37.54 -35.77
C VAL A 543 -5.89 36.59 -34.59
N ILE A 544 -5.07 36.98 -33.60
CA ILE A 544 -4.81 36.20 -32.39
C ILE A 544 -6.10 36.01 -31.58
N LEU A 545 -6.79 37.10 -31.26
CA LEU A 545 -8.03 37.08 -30.47
C LEU A 545 -9.17 36.36 -31.21
N GLY A 546 -9.31 36.60 -32.51
CA GLY A 546 -10.34 35.99 -33.35
C GLY A 546 -10.23 34.46 -33.37
N ARG A 547 -9.01 33.93 -33.53
CA ARG A 547 -8.75 32.49 -33.47
C ARG A 547 -9.10 31.90 -32.11
N ASP A 548 -8.74 32.59 -31.02
CA ASP A 548 -8.98 32.11 -29.67
C ASP A 548 -10.47 32.08 -29.32
N ILE A 549 -11.23 33.10 -29.72
CA ILE A 549 -12.70 33.12 -29.59
C ILE A 549 -13.32 31.95 -30.37
N LEU A 550 -12.88 31.71 -31.60
CA LEU A 550 -13.38 30.60 -32.42
C LEU A 550 -13.17 29.23 -31.74
N LEU A 551 -12.00 29.01 -31.12
CA LEU A 551 -11.74 27.77 -30.40
C LEU A 551 -12.60 27.61 -29.15
N VAL A 552 -12.82 28.69 -28.39
CA VAL A 552 -13.71 28.67 -27.21
C VAL A 552 -15.15 28.36 -27.62
N LEU A 553 -15.65 29.01 -28.67
CA LEU A 553 -16.99 28.75 -29.21
C LEU A 553 -17.13 27.31 -29.73
N ALA A 554 -16.10 26.78 -30.41
CA ALA A 554 -16.08 25.40 -30.88
C ALA A 554 -16.11 24.40 -29.70
N ALA A 555 -15.31 24.64 -28.65
CA ALA A 555 -15.30 23.80 -27.45
C ALA A 555 -16.67 23.81 -26.73
N PHE A 556 -17.30 24.98 -26.63
CA PHE A 556 -18.64 25.12 -26.05
C PHE A 556 -19.68 24.34 -26.86
N LYS A 557 -19.65 24.47 -28.19
CA LYS A 557 -20.53 23.75 -29.11
C LYS A 557 -20.36 22.24 -29.00
N ILE A 558 -19.11 21.74 -28.99
CA ILE A 558 -18.79 20.31 -28.87
C ILE A 558 -19.26 19.73 -27.53
N ARG A 559 -19.07 20.46 -26.43
CA ARG A 559 -19.53 20.03 -25.10
C ARG A 559 -21.06 20.01 -25.03
N TYR A 560 -21.73 21.00 -25.61
CA TYR A 560 -23.19 21.06 -25.62
C TYR A 560 -23.83 19.94 -26.46
N THR A 561 -23.24 19.60 -27.61
CA THR A 561 -23.75 18.53 -28.48
C THR A 561 -23.53 17.13 -27.91
N SER A 562 -22.49 16.94 -27.09
CA SER A 562 -22.11 15.65 -26.49
C SER A 562 -22.81 15.31 -25.15
N LEU A 563 -23.65 16.21 -24.61
CA LEU A 563 -24.41 15.95 -23.39
C LEU A 563 -25.55 14.92 -23.59
N PRO A 564 -25.73 13.94 -22.69
CA PRO A 564 -26.86 13.02 -22.71
C PRO A 564 -28.18 13.75 -22.37
N PRO A 565 -29.32 13.38 -23.00
CA PRO A 565 -30.61 14.02 -22.72
C PRO A 565 -31.09 13.75 -21.28
N PRO A 566 -31.84 14.67 -20.64
CA PRO A 566 -32.19 16.03 -21.10
C PRO A 566 -31.02 17.02 -21.03
N LYS A 567 -30.93 17.90 -22.03
CA LYS A 567 -29.88 18.93 -22.16
C LYS A 567 -30.29 20.20 -21.41
N THR A 568 -29.87 20.31 -20.15
CA THR A 568 -30.13 21.48 -19.29
C THR A 568 -28.86 22.26 -19.00
N PHE A 569 -28.96 23.58 -18.79
CA PHE A 569 -27.82 24.45 -18.43
C PHE A 569 -27.09 24.00 -17.16
N SER A 570 -27.81 23.51 -16.14
CA SER A 570 -27.21 22.97 -14.91
C SER A 570 -26.28 21.77 -15.18
N ARG A 571 -26.68 20.84 -16.06
CA ARG A 571 -25.85 19.69 -16.48
C ARG A 571 -24.66 20.07 -17.35
N TYR A 572 -24.72 21.19 -18.06
CA TYR A 572 -23.56 21.68 -18.82
C TYR A 572 -22.38 21.96 -17.88
N TRP A 573 -22.66 22.50 -16.69
CA TRP A 573 -21.70 22.78 -15.63
C TRP A 573 -21.44 21.59 -14.69
N ASP A 574 -22.02 20.42 -14.93
CA ASP A 574 -21.74 19.20 -14.19
C ASP A 574 -20.51 18.50 -14.77
N PHE A 575 -19.35 18.78 -14.17
CA PHE A 575 -18.04 18.27 -14.61
C PHE A 575 -17.81 16.78 -14.29
N SER A 576 -18.76 16.12 -13.62
CA SER A 576 -18.69 14.67 -13.35
C SER A 576 -19.04 13.82 -14.58
N ILE A 577 -19.59 14.43 -15.63
CA ILE A 577 -20.07 13.76 -16.84
C ILE A 577 -19.00 13.91 -17.95
N PRO A 578 -18.26 12.83 -18.32
CA PRO A 578 -17.28 12.92 -19.40
C PRO A 578 -18.00 12.97 -20.75
N SER A 579 -17.92 14.12 -21.41
CA SER A 579 -18.69 14.42 -22.64
C SER A 579 -17.83 14.39 -23.91
N ALA A 580 -16.69 15.10 -23.93
CA ALA A 580 -15.76 15.12 -25.06
C ALA A 580 -14.32 15.42 -24.63
N GLU A 581 -13.36 14.83 -25.33
CA GLU A 581 -11.93 15.13 -25.21
C GLU A 581 -11.48 15.84 -26.49
N VAL A 582 -11.05 17.10 -26.38
CA VAL A 582 -10.49 17.87 -27.50
C VAL A 582 -8.97 17.74 -27.42
N ARG A 583 -8.36 17.17 -28.46
CA ARG A 583 -6.90 16.99 -28.51
C ARG A 583 -6.27 18.19 -29.22
N PRO A 584 -5.33 18.91 -28.58
CA PRO A 584 -4.67 20.01 -29.25
C PRO A 584 -3.80 19.49 -30.38
N THR A 585 -3.93 20.09 -31.56
CA THR A 585 -3.07 19.77 -32.71
C THR A 585 -1.64 20.24 -32.44
N GLU A 586 -0.63 19.54 -32.99
CA GLU A 586 0.78 19.93 -32.83
C GLU A 586 1.03 21.37 -33.33
N ILE A 587 0.36 21.75 -34.42
CA ILE A 587 0.41 23.10 -34.99
C ILE A 587 -0.15 24.14 -34.01
N SER A 588 -1.22 23.80 -33.27
CA SER A 588 -1.78 24.67 -32.24
C SER A 588 -0.82 24.90 -31.08
N LYS A 589 -0.03 23.90 -30.69
CA LYS A 589 0.98 24.03 -29.62
C LYS A 589 2.10 24.96 -30.06
N ILE A 590 2.63 24.75 -31.27
CA ILE A 590 3.68 25.58 -31.86
C ILE A 590 3.22 27.04 -31.96
N ASN A 591 2.01 27.28 -32.50
CA ASN A 591 1.45 28.62 -32.60
C ASN A 591 1.33 29.31 -31.22
N THR A 592 0.85 28.60 -30.20
CA THR A 592 0.69 29.17 -28.85
C THR A 592 2.04 29.55 -28.24
N ALA A 593 3.10 28.75 -28.47
CA ALA A 593 4.45 29.09 -28.04
C ALA A 593 5.01 30.33 -28.78
N LEU A 594 4.77 30.43 -30.09
CA LEU A 594 5.18 31.59 -30.90
C LEU A 594 4.45 32.88 -30.47
N GLN A 595 3.17 32.78 -30.14
CA GLN A 595 2.39 33.91 -29.61
C GLN A 595 2.94 34.40 -28.26
N LEU A 596 3.24 33.50 -27.33
CA LEU A 596 3.89 33.84 -26.06
C LEU A 596 5.26 34.48 -26.27
N LEU A 597 6.04 33.97 -27.22
CA LEU A 597 7.34 34.53 -27.59
C LEU A 597 7.20 35.95 -28.16
N LEU A 598 6.20 36.21 -29.00
CA LEU A 598 5.89 37.55 -29.51
C LEU A 598 5.49 38.50 -28.40
N MET A 599 4.60 38.10 -27.48
CA MET A 599 4.21 38.93 -26.35
C MET A 599 5.39 39.22 -25.41
N GLY A 600 6.25 38.21 -25.16
CA GLY A 600 7.46 38.39 -24.37
C GLY A 600 8.47 39.32 -25.03
N ALA A 601 8.76 39.10 -26.31
CA ALA A 601 9.69 39.94 -27.06
C ALA A 601 9.21 41.39 -27.18
N THR A 602 7.91 41.60 -27.41
CA THR A 602 7.32 42.96 -27.44
C THR A 602 7.34 43.64 -26.07
N THR A 603 7.05 42.92 -24.99
CA THR A 603 7.07 43.50 -23.63
C THR A 603 8.50 43.81 -23.15
N VAL A 604 9.45 42.92 -23.44
CA VAL A 604 10.88 43.08 -23.10
C VAL A 604 11.56 44.12 -24.00
N GLY A 605 11.19 44.19 -25.28
CA GLY A 605 11.73 45.18 -26.21
C GLY A 605 11.53 46.62 -25.74
N GLN A 606 10.41 46.91 -25.07
CA GLN A 606 10.12 48.23 -24.48
C GLN A 606 11.04 48.60 -23.29
N LEU A 607 11.70 47.62 -22.65
CA LEU A 607 12.69 47.87 -21.58
C LEU A 607 14.07 48.18 -22.12
N VAL A 608 14.44 47.54 -23.23
CA VAL A 608 15.77 47.66 -23.84
C VAL A 608 15.86 48.93 -24.68
N SER A 609 14.74 49.40 -25.24
CA SER A 609 14.68 50.59 -26.11
C SER A 609 13.54 51.54 -25.70
N PRO A 610 13.65 52.29 -24.58
CA PRO A 610 12.58 53.15 -24.07
C PRO A 610 12.24 54.36 -24.96
N GLU A 611 13.12 54.72 -25.90
CA GLU A 611 12.99 55.86 -26.80
C GLU A 611 12.66 55.40 -28.22
N ALA A 612 11.45 54.87 -28.42
CA ALA A 612 10.88 54.61 -29.74
C ALA A 612 10.27 55.91 -30.33
N GLY A 613 11.06 56.98 -30.33
CA GLY A 613 10.82 58.20 -31.07
C GLY A 613 11.95 58.37 -32.09
N PHE A 614 11.68 57.98 -33.33
CA PHE A 614 12.38 58.35 -34.58
C PHE A 614 13.80 58.97 -34.46
N THR A 615 14.89 58.21 -34.74
CA THR A 615 15.98 58.58 -35.70
C THR A 615 17.17 57.58 -35.76
N LEU A 616 17.42 57.09 -36.97
CA LEU A 616 18.67 56.75 -37.71
C LEU A 616 19.88 55.98 -37.09
N LEU A 617 20.13 54.84 -37.75
CA LEU A 617 21.37 54.06 -38.00
C LEU A 617 21.85 52.99 -36.98
N ASP A 618 21.56 51.75 -37.39
CA ASP A 618 22.34 50.50 -37.30
C ASP A 618 22.18 49.52 -36.11
N GLN A 619 21.44 49.87 -35.04
CA GLN A 619 21.13 48.89 -33.98
C GLN A 619 19.62 48.66 -33.74
N GLN A 620 18.76 49.59 -34.17
CA GLN A 620 17.29 49.48 -34.06
C GLN A 620 16.65 48.64 -35.17
N LEU A 621 17.22 48.64 -36.39
CA LEU A 621 16.66 47.96 -37.55
C LEU A 621 16.56 46.44 -37.36
N THR A 622 17.49 45.83 -36.61
CA THR A 622 17.56 44.38 -36.40
C THR A 622 16.48 43.88 -35.44
N VAL A 623 16.15 44.65 -34.39
CA VAL A 623 15.11 44.30 -33.41
C VAL A 623 13.72 44.47 -34.02
N ASP A 624 13.49 45.57 -34.75
CA ASP A 624 12.21 45.81 -35.42
C ASP A 624 11.97 44.84 -36.57
N LEU A 625 13.01 44.50 -37.36
CA LEU A 625 12.92 43.47 -38.39
C LEU A 625 12.64 42.09 -37.80
N ALA A 626 13.27 41.74 -36.68
CA ALA A 626 13.04 40.48 -35.98
C ALA A 626 11.62 40.40 -35.40
N LEU A 627 11.13 41.48 -34.78
CA LEU A 627 9.75 41.56 -34.26
C LEU A 627 8.72 41.52 -35.39
N THR A 628 8.96 42.23 -36.49
CA THR A 628 8.08 42.23 -37.66
C THR A 628 8.05 40.85 -38.32
N GLY A 629 9.21 40.19 -38.47
CA GLY A 629 9.30 38.81 -38.94
C GLY A 629 8.53 37.84 -38.03
N LEU A 630 8.66 37.99 -36.72
CA LEU A 630 7.93 37.18 -35.75
C LEU A 630 6.42 37.41 -35.80
N GLN A 631 5.96 38.65 -36.00
CA GLN A 631 4.54 38.97 -36.20
C GLN A 631 3.95 38.24 -37.42
N TRP A 632 4.64 38.25 -38.56
CA TRP A 632 4.21 37.52 -39.76
C TRP A 632 4.17 36.01 -39.54
N ILE A 633 5.16 35.45 -38.85
CA ILE A 633 5.18 34.03 -38.47
C ILE A 633 3.99 33.71 -37.56
N VAL A 634 3.69 34.55 -36.57
CA VAL A 634 2.55 34.34 -35.66
C VAL A 634 1.22 34.44 -36.40
N VAL A 635 1.02 35.43 -37.27
CA VAL A 635 -0.22 35.57 -38.06
C VAL A 635 -0.45 34.34 -38.94
N THR A 636 0.57 33.93 -39.70
CA THR A 636 0.48 32.77 -40.60
C THR A 636 0.20 31.48 -39.84
N THR A 637 0.91 31.24 -38.74
CA THR A 637 0.70 30.05 -37.89
C THR A 637 -0.61 30.09 -37.12
N THR A 638 -1.13 31.27 -36.78
CA THR A 638 -2.44 31.42 -36.13
C THR A 638 -3.58 31.07 -37.08
N ILE A 639 -3.52 31.57 -38.32
CA ILE A 639 -4.49 31.23 -39.38
C ILE A 639 -4.42 29.73 -39.68
N TRP A 640 -3.21 29.19 -39.86
CA TRP A 640 -3.02 27.75 -40.08
C TRP A 640 -3.58 26.92 -38.92
N SER A 641 -3.29 27.31 -37.67
CA SER A 641 -3.83 26.63 -36.50
C SER A 641 -5.36 26.63 -36.50
N GLY A 642 -6.01 27.75 -36.83
CA GLY A 642 -7.47 27.84 -36.94
C GLY A 642 -8.02 26.88 -37.99
N LEU A 643 -7.46 26.90 -39.20
CA LEU A 643 -7.85 26.01 -40.31
C LEU A 643 -7.66 24.53 -39.94
N SER A 644 -6.57 24.19 -39.23
CA SER A 644 -6.30 22.82 -38.79
C SER A 644 -7.40 22.24 -37.90
N TYR A 645 -8.05 23.03 -37.05
CA TYR A 645 -9.18 22.54 -36.24
C TYR A 645 -10.48 22.38 -37.05
N VAL A 646 -10.65 23.18 -38.11
CA VAL A 646 -11.81 23.08 -39.01
C VAL A 646 -11.73 21.83 -39.90
N PHE A 647 -10.54 21.52 -40.40
CA PHE A 647 -10.35 20.45 -41.40
C PHE A 647 -9.86 19.11 -40.83
N SER A 648 -9.56 19.01 -39.52
CA SER A 648 -9.06 17.77 -38.94
C SER A 648 -10.17 16.95 -38.24
N PRO A 649 -10.61 15.80 -38.80
CA PRO A 649 -11.60 14.93 -38.18
C PRO A 649 -11.11 14.23 -36.89
N SER A 650 -9.82 14.36 -36.53
CA SER A 650 -9.22 13.79 -35.32
C SER A 650 -9.13 14.79 -34.14
N ALA A 651 -9.59 16.03 -34.31
CA ALA A 651 -9.45 17.09 -33.31
C ALA A 651 -10.34 16.91 -32.06
N TYR A 652 -11.44 16.15 -32.15
CA TYR A 652 -12.34 15.90 -31.02
C TYR A 652 -12.80 14.45 -30.97
N ARG A 653 -12.88 13.88 -29.76
CA ARG A 653 -13.40 12.53 -29.51
C ARG A 653 -14.59 12.62 -28.56
N VAL A 654 -15.78 12.28 -29.05
CA VAL A 654 -17.00 12.20 -28.22
C VAL A 654 -16.97 10.92 -27.39
N LEU A 655 -17.09 11.05 -26.07
CA LEU A 655 -17.05 9.92 -25.14
C LEU A 655 -18.48 9.37 -24.97
N ASN A 656 -18.75 8.21 -25.55
CA ASN A 656 -20.09 7.63 -25.56
C ASN A 656 -20.41 6.95 -24.20
N ALA A 657 -21.49 7.37 -23.52
CA ALA A 657 -21.89 6.89 -22.19
C ALA A 657 -22.08 5.35 -22.10
N LYS A 658 -22.52 4.70 -23.20
CA LYS A 658 -22.66 3.23 -23.27
C LYS A 658 -21.33 2.46 -23.18
N ARG A 659 -20.19 3.07 -23.54
CA ARG A 659 -18.87 2.42 -23.48
C ARG A 659 -18.23 2.50 -22.08
N LEU A 660 -18.63 3.47 -21.26
CA LEU A 660 -18.18 3.61 -19.87
C LEU A 660 -18.88 2.63 -18.93
N ALA A 661 -20.16 2.29 -19.19
CA ALA A 661 -20.86 1.23 -18.46
C ALA A 661 -20.18 -0.14 -18.63
N ARG A 662 -19.60 -0.41 -19.81
CA ARG A 662 -18.79 -1.62 -20.07
C ARG A 662 -17.38 -1.59 -19.46
N LYS A 663 -16.88 -0.42 -19.07
CA LYS A 663 -15.57 -0.26 -18.41
C LYS A 663 -15.65 -0.26 -16.88
N LYS A 664 -16.87 -0.23 -16.32
CA LYS A 664 -17.16 -0.23 -14.89
C LYS A 664 -17.63 -1.60 -14.35
N HIS A 665 -17.62 -2.64 -15.18
CA HIS A 665 -17.95 -4.01 -14.81
C HIS A 665 -16.74 -4.94 -14.90
#